data_AF-A0AAU4UKL0-F1
#
_entry.id   AF-A0AAU4UKL0-F1
#
_cell.length_a   1.000
_cell.length_b   1.000
_cell.length_c   1.000
_cell.angle_alpha   90.00
_cell.angle_beta   90.00
_cell.angle_gamma   90.00
#
_symmetry.space_group_name_H-M   'P 1'
#
loop_
_entity.id
_entity.type
_entity.pdbx_description
1 polymer ?
#
loop_
_entity_poly.entity_id
_entity_poly.type
_entity_poly.pdbx_seq_one_letter_code
_entity_poly.pdbx_strand_id
1 'polypeptide(L)'
;MTTIPRWIPGPVPGDDPRHNRHSVYADYEVPLDASLLRSASFESALLAAHAKVLAALSGEREVITGYVAVKGGRPVPRRMLVGPGSWRELLAMADLADQVSEADEPPYETVLDPHGGNPADDGADGAVLHLSVGERTLRLRHRTDVLDAGAAARITGYHLTALSLMTADPDADHESQSLLSGDELAFQLDGLAGPDRELPDRRVHELFEERVRKHPDTVAAVQGGTEWTYRELNSRANQLGRALLARGLAREGVVAVVTERNLDWMAAVLGVLKAGGVYLPVEPHFPAERIAATLTRAECAFVVTEHGSTTTLDGTGTDVPRLYVDEVGAEGHPDDDLGVSVGADQLAYIYFTSGSTGEPKGAMCEHAGFVNHVLAKLEDLGVGEGQVVAQTAPQCFDISLWQLVSALLVGGRTLLVGQDVILDVPRFVDTIVDGGVNVLQIVPSYLEAVLAELEQRPRQLPDLHCVSVTGEAVKRELVQRWFAAQPGIKVANAYGLTETSDDTNHEVMARVPDGPRVPLGRPVRNVRVYVVDEHLAPVPLGAPGEIVFSGVCVGRGYVNDPERTAAAFVPDPYRPGERLYRSGDHGRWLPDGRLEFLGRRDTQVKLRGFRIEIGEIENALLRVPGVRDGAVVVVRGARLVAFCTGAELVGVQERLARALPAYMVPAAVYWRERLPLTANGKTDRRTLTALAEELALAEDRAGEDVLGPETPAERRLARAWAEVLGVPSDRIGRLDHFFDRGGTSLSAVRLAIALNRAITLKDVIRHPVLADLAELLDAPAATA
;
A
#
# COMPACT_ATOMS: atom_id res chain seq x y z
N MET A 1 13.15 -17.36 -13.20
CA MET A 1 14.54 -17.41 -12.71
C MET A 1 14.37 -17.83 -11.26
N THR A 2 14.66 -19.09 -10.92
CA THR A 2 14.12 -19.76 -9.71
C THR A 2 14.75 -19.25 -8.41
N THR A 3 14.31 -18.09 -7.94
CA THR A 3 14.89 -17.46 -6.75
C THR A 3 14.33 -18.12 -5.50
N ILE A 4 15.16 -18.84 -4.74
CA ILE A 4 14.77 -19.29 -3.39
C ILE A 4 15.00 -18.13 -2.41
N PRO A 5 14.00 -17.79 -1.56
CA PRO A 5 14.17 -16.78 -0.52
C PRO A 5 15.34 -17.09 0.42
N ARG A 6 15.93 -16.06 1.05
CA ARG A 6 16.86 -16.23 2.17
C ARG A 6 16.06 -16.35 3.46
N TRP A 7 16.42 -17.32 4.31
CA TRP A 7 15.65 -17.68 5.51
C TRP A 7 16.34 -17.39 6.82
N ILE A 8 17.59 -16.98 6.75
CA ILE A 8 18.38 -16.63 7.92
C ILE A 8 18.17 -15.13 8.19
N PRO A 9 17.93 -14.74 9.45
CA PRO A 9 18.04 -13.33 9.86
C PRO A 9 19.39 -12.79 9.37
N GLY A 10 19.39 -11.62 8.72
CA GLY A 10 20.59 -11.08 8.06
C GLY A 10 21.83 -11.08 8.97
N PRO A 11 23.05 -11.14 8.39
CA PRO A 11 24.27 -11.22 9.18
C PRO A 11 24.41 -10.01 10.11
N VAL A 12 24.95 -10.24 11.30
CA VAL A 12 25.31 -9.19 12.26
C VAL A 12 26.35 -8.27 11.62
N PRO A 13 26.14 -6.94 11.57
CA PRO A 13 27.16 -6.02 11.09
C PRO A 13 28.43 -6.14 11.95
N GLY A 14 29.53 -6.62 11.35
CA GLY A 14 30.83 -6.79 12.04
C GLY A 14 31.54 -8.11 11.76
N ASP A 15 30.86 -9.11 11.18
CA ASP A 15 31.53 -10.34 10.75
C ASP A 15 32.25 -10.13 9.41
N ASP A 16 33.58 -10.12 9.44
CA ASP A 16 34.42 -10.22 8.24
C ASP A 16 34.22 -11.60 7.61
N PRO A 17 33.66 -11.70 6.38
CA PRO A 17 33.36 -12.98 5.73
C PRO A 17 34.59 -13.84 5.42
N ARG A 18 35.81 -13.34 5.72
CA ARG A 18 37.07 -14.02 5.42
C ARG A 18 37.64 -14.88 6.55
N HIS A 19 36.99 -14.98 7.72
CA HIS A 19 37.64 -15.62 8.89
C HIS A 19 36.89 -16.75 9.63
N ASN A 20 35.75 -17.26 9.16
CA ASN A 20 35.15 -18.44 9.78
C ASN A 20 35.15 -19.66 8.84
N ARG A 21 36.17 -20.53 9.00
CA ARG A 21 36.22 -21.89 8.42
C ARG A 21 35.35 -22.86 9.26
N HIS A 22 34.06 -22.55 9.36
CA HIS A 22 33.03 -23.54 9.69
C HIS A 22 32.26 -23.83 8.40
N SER A 23 31.94 -25.10 8.14
CA SER A 23 31.38 -25.57 6.86
C SER A 23 30.25 -24.67 6.37
N VAL A 24 30.41 -24.07 5.19
CA VAL A 24 29.38 -23.26 4.49
C VAL A 24 28.13 -24.11 4.19
N TYR A 25 28.27 -25.43 4.24
CA TYR A 25 27.21 -26.39 3.98
C TYR A 25 26.87 -27.24 5.21
N ALA A 26 25.59 -27.56 5.38
CA ALA A 26 25.10 -28.57 6.32
C ALA A 26 24.20 -29.58 5.61
N ASP A 27 24.15 -30.81 6.14
CA ASP A 27 23.31 -31.89 5.64
C ASP A 27 22.12 -32.11 6.58
N TYR A 28 20.93 -32.29 6.03
CA TYR A 28 19.72 -32.74 6.73
C TYR A 28 19.23 -34.03 6.09
N GLU A 29 19.01 -35.08 6.89
CA GLU A 29 18.64 -36.41 6.40
C GLU A 29 17.35 -36.89 7.03
N VAL A 30 16.47 -37.47 6.20
CA VAL A 30 15.22 -38.09 6.67
C VAL A 30 15.05 -39.48 6.03
N PRO A 31 14.62 -40.50 6.80
CA PRO A 31 14.32 -41.82 6.22
C PRO A 31 13.15 -41.76 5.25
N LEU A 32 13.27 -42.49 4.13
CA LEU A 32 12.22 -42.69 3.13
C LEU A 32 11.44 -43.98 3.42
N ASP A 33 10.12 -43.93 3.27
CA ASP A 33 9.28 -45.12 3.33
C ASP A 33 9.55 -46.04 2.12
N ALA A 34 9.66 -47.34 2.37
CA ALA A 34 9.80 -48.36 1.32
C ALA A 34 8.57 -48.45 0.40
N SER A 35 7.41 -47.91 0.79
CA SER A 35 6.26 -47.74 -0.11
C SER A 35 6.56 -46.78 -1.26
N LEU A 36 7.33 -45.70 -1.01
CA LEU A 36 7.72 -44.69 -2.00
C LEU A 36 8.76 -45.20 -3.00
N LEU A 37 9.57 -46.20 -2.60
CA LEU A 37 10.70 -46.73 -3.39
C LEU A 37 10.32 -47.86 -4.38
N ARG A 38 9.03 -48.23 -4.49
CA ARG A 38 8.58 -49.44 -5.20
C ARG A 38 8.25 -49.26 -6.68
N SER A 39 8.41 -48.06 -7.26
CA SER A 39 8.18 -47.80 -8.68
C SER A 39 9.49 -47.71 -9.47
N ALA A 40 9.45 -48.09 -10.75
CA ALA A 40 10.56 -47.91 -11.70
C ALA A 40 10.77 -46.43 -12.10
N SER A 41 10.13 -45.48 -11.40
CA SER A 41 10.05 -44.05 -11.73
C SER A 41 10.35 -43.16 -10.51
N PHE A 42 11.06 -43.67 -9.50
CA PHE A 42 11.32 -42.92 -8.26
C PHE A 42 12.15 -41.65 -8.50
N GLU A 43 13.11 -41.68 -9.43
CA GLU A 43 13.88 -40.49 -9.82
C GLU A 43 12.99 -39.41 -10.42
N SER A 44 12.09 -39.79 -11.33
CA SER A 44 11.10 -38.90 -11.94
C SER A 44 10.11 -38.35 -10.91
N ALA A 45 9.71 -39.18 -9.94
CA ALA A 45 8.87 -38.76 -8.81
C ALA A 45 9.57 -37.74 -7.93
N LEU A 46 10.85 -37.96 -7.63
CA LEU A 46 11.64 -37.02 -6.86
C LEU A 46 11.85 -35.70 -7.61
N LEU A 47 12.11 -35.78 -8.91
CA LEU A 47 12.25 -34.59 -9.76
C LEU A 47 10.93 -33.80 -9.84
N ALA A 48 9.80 -34.48 -10.04
CA ALA A 48 8.49 -33.85 -10.04
C ALA A 48 8.16 -33.21 -8.67
N ALA A 49 8.46 -33.89 -7.57
CA ALA A 49 8.36 -33.33 -6.23
C ALA A 49 9.27 -32.11 -6.04
N HIS A 50 10.53 -32.20 -6.47
CA HIS A 50 11.49 -31.11 -6.37
C HIS A 50 11.03 -29.87 -7.17
N ALA A 51 10.57 -30.07 -8.40
CA ALA A 51 10.01 -29.00 -9.22
C ALA A 51 8.81 -28.33 -8.54
N LYS A 52 7.86 -29.11 -8.02
CA LYS A 52 6.69 -28.58 -7.29
C LYS A 52 7.10 -27.79 -6.05
N VAL A 53 8.09 -28.26 -5.28
CA VAL A 53 8.60 -27.55 -4.10
C VAL A 53 9.27 -26.24 -4.50
N LEU A 54 10.10 -26.23 -5.53
CA LEU A 54 10.73 -25.00 -6.01
C LEU A 54 9.70 -24.00 -6.56
N ALA A 55 8.67 -24.48 -7.23
CA ALA A 55 7.59 -23.64 -7.73
C ALA A 55 6.83 -22.98 -6.56
N ALA A 56 6.52 -23.76 -5.52
CA ALA A 56 5.87 -23.25 -4.32
C ALA A 56 6.75 -22.26 -3.54
N LEU A 57 8.07 -22.49 -3.44
CA LEU A 57 9.00 -21.60 -2.72
C LEU A 57 9.27 -20.29 -3.45
N SER A 58 9.28 -20.31 -4.79
CA SER A 58 9.61 -19.15 -5.62
C SER A 58 8.38 -18.38 -6.10
N GLY A 59 7.21 -19.01 -6.12
CA GLY A 59 6.00 -18.49 -6.78
C GLY A 59 6.08 -18.49 -8.31
N GLU A 60 7.09 -19.15 -8.89
CA GLU A 60 7.27 -19.30 -10.34
C GLU A 60 6.75 -20.65 -10.83
N ARG A 61 6.16 -20.69 -12.04
CA ARG A 61 5.75 -21.94 -12.68
C ARG A 61 6.89 -22.62 -13.44
N GLU A 62 7.81 -21.86 -14.02
CA GLU A 62 8.99 -22.40 -14.68
C GLU A 62 10.17 -22.40 -13.70
N VAL A 63 10.65 -23.59 -13.34
CA VAL A 63 11.71 -23.76 -12.33
C VAL A 63 12.94 -24.45 -12.88
N ILE A 64 14.11 -24.12 -12.33
CA ILE A 64 15.38 -24.77 -12.60
C ILE A 64 15.61 -25.82 -11.51
N THR A 65 15.44 -27.09 -11.87
CA THR A 65 15.51 -28.23 -10.93
C THR A 65 16.93 -28.78 -10.76
N GLY A 66 17.88 -28.35 -11.58
CA GLY A 66 19.25 -28.84 -11.59
C GLY A 66 19.99 -28.42 -12.85
N TYR A 67 21.15 -29.03 -13.12
CA TYR A 67 21.95 -28.80 -14.32
C TYR A 67 22.38 -30.13 -14.92
N VAL A 68 22.41 -30.19 -16.24
CA VAL A 68 22.89 -31.37 -16.97
C VAL A 68 24.32 -31.12 -17.43
N ALA A 69 25.20 -32.06 -17.13
CA ALA A 69 26.59 -32.02 -17.60
C ALA A 69 26.64 -32.26 -19.12
N VAL A 70 27.21 -31.31 -19.87
CA VAL A 70 27.43 -31.45 -21.31
C VAL A 70 28.90 -31.80 -21.55
N LYS A 71 29.16 -32.85 -22.34
CA LYS A 71 30.51 -33.36 -22.58
C LYS A 71 31.39 -32.29 -23.23
N GLY A 72 32.33 -31.73 -22.46
CA GLY A 72 33.25 -30.68 -22.91
C GLY A 72 32.66 -29.27 -22.98
N GLY A 73 31.47 -29.03 -22.40
CA GLY A 73 30.79 -27.73 -22.36
C GLY A 73 30.46 -27.25 -20.95
N ARG A 74 29.89 -26.04 -20.83
CA ARG A 74 29.33 -25.54 -19.56
C ARG A 74 28.06 -26.34 -19.21
N PRO A 75 27.78 -26.60 -17.91
CA PRO A 75 26.52 -27.19 -17.47
C PRO A 75 25.34 -26.34 -17.94
N VAL A 76 24.24 -26.97 -18.34
CA VAL A 76 23.05 -26.27 -18.85
C VAL A 76 21.88 -26.48 -17.89
N PRO A 77 21.11 -25.44 -17.55
CA PRO A 77 20.02 -25.54 -16.57
C PRO A 77 18.89 -26.48 -17.06
N ARG A 78 18.48 -27.39 -16.18
CA ARG A 78 17.30 -28.24 -16.35
C ARG A 78 16.05 -27.46 -15.93
N ARG A 79 15.29 -26.98 -16.92
CA ARG A 79 14.04 -26.25 -16.70
C ARG A 79 12.85 -27.19 -16.70
N MET A 80 11.90 -26.96 -15.81
CA MET A 80 10.65 -27.69 -15.73
C MET A 80 9.49 -26.72 -15.55
N LEU A 81 8.44 -26.89 -16.35
CA LEU A 81 7.20 -26.14 -16.20
C LEU A 81 6.26 -26.93 -15.28
N VAL A 82 5.97 -26.36 -14.12
CA VAL A 82 4.91 -26.79 -13.20
C VAL A 82 3.65 -26.05 -13.60
N GLY A 83 2.88 -26.64 -14.51
CA GLY A 83 1.60 -26.11 -14.99
C GLY A 83 0.41 -26.95 -14.52
N PRO A 84 -0.82 -26.58 -14.95
CA PRO A 84 -2.03 -27.25 -14.48
C PRO A 84 -2.04 -28.71 -14.90
N GLY A 85 -2.36 -29.60 -13.95
CA GLY A 85 -2.44 -31.02 -14.25
C GLY A 85 -2.37 -31.93 -13.03
N SER A 86 -2.50 -33.22 -13.32
CA SER A 86 -2.32 -34.29 -12.35
C SER A 86 -0.84 -34.54 -12.03
N TRP A 87 -0.57 -35.16 -10.88
CA TRP A 87 0.79 -35.64 -10.59
C TRP A 87 1.36 -36.55 -11.69
N ARG A 88 0.52 -37.37 -12.35
CA ARG A 88 0.92 -38.22 -13.47
C ARG A 88 1.42 -37.43 -14.67
N GLU A 89 0.80 -36.30 -14.97
CA GLU A 89 1.24 -35.42 -16.06
C GLU A 89 2.57 -34.73 -15.71
N LEU A 90 2.73 -34.28 -14.46
CA LEU A 90 3.98 -33.71 -13.99
C LEU A 90 5.12 -34.74 -13.99
N LEU A 91 4.83 -35.98 -13.63
CA LEU A 91 5.75 -37.13 -13.74
C LEU A 91 6.19 -37.39 -15.18
N ALA A 92 5.25 -37.38 -16.13
CA ALA A 92 5.57 -37.56 -17.54
C ALA A 92 6.46 -36.42 -18.08
N MET A 93 6.27 -35.18 -17.60
CA MET A 93 7.16 -34.05 -17.91
C MET A 93 8.56 -34.24 -17.33
N ALA A 94 8.65 -34.75 -16.10
CA ALA A 94 9.92 -35.09 -15.46
C ALA A 94 10.71 -36.12 -16.30
N ASP A 95 10.03 -37.14 -16.84
CA ASP A 95 10.63 -38.14 -17.75
C ASP A 95 11.13 -37.54 -19.07
N LEU A 96 10.40 -36.57 -19.65
CA LEU A 96 10.78 -35.93 -20.92
C LEU A 96 11.90 -34.89 -20.77
N ALA A 97 12.02 -34.26 -19.60
CA ALA A 97 13.03 -33.24 -19.32
C ALA A 97 14.48 -33.76 -19.40
N ASP A 98 14.70 -35.07 -19.55
CA ASP A 98 16.01 -35.68 -19.79
C ASP A 98 16.56 -35.48 -21.23
N GLN A 99 15.83 -34.83 -22.16
CA GLN A 99 16.18 -34.82 -23.59
C GLN A 99 16.57 -33.48 -24.24
N VAL A 100 16.52 -32.32 -23.56
CA VAL A 100 16.83 -31.03 -24.21
C VAL A 100 17.48 -30.02 -23.26
N SER A 101 18.45 -29.23 -23.77
CA SER A 101 18.79 -27.93 -23.19
C SER A 101 19.41 -26.94 -24.18
N GLU A 102 18.93 -25.69 -24.17
CA GLU A 102 19.61 -24.46 -24.64
C GLU A 102 19.74 -23.44 -23.48
N ALA A 103 20.62 -22.45 -23.63
CA ALA A 103 21.34 -21.68 -22.61
C ALA A 103 20.57 -20.64 -21.76
N ASP A 104 21.08 -20.37 -20.54
CA ASP A 104 21.64 -19.10 -20.01
C ASP A 104 22.09 -19.31 -18.54
N GLU A 105 23.16 -18.63 -18.08
CA GLU A 105 23.68 -18.73 -16.70
C GLU A 105 22.78 -18.00 -15.67
N PRO A 106 22.24 -18.67 -14.64
CA PRO A 106 21.36 -18.03 -13.67
C PRO A 106 22.13 -17.47 -12.45
N PRO A 107 21.59 -16.44 -11.78
CA PRO A 107 22.23 -15.74 -10.66
C PRO A 107 22.21 -16.49 -9.32
N TYR A 108 21.63 -17.69 -9.25
CA TYR A 108 21.65 -18.59 -8.07
C TYR A 108 21.35 -20.04 -8.52
N GLU A 109 22.00 -21.01 -7.87
CA GLU A 109 22.08 -22.40 -8.34
C GLU A 109 21.34 -23.36 -7.38
N THR A 110 20.45 -24.21 -7.91
CA THR A 110 19.75 -25.29 -7.17
C THR A 110 20.10 -26.61 -7.84
N VAL A 111 20.43 -27.66 -7.09
CA VAL A 111 20.90 -28.94 -7.68
C VAL A 111 20.16 -30.13 -7.08
N LEU A 112 19.81 -31.09 -7.92
CA LEU A 112 19.16 -32.37 -7.59
C LEU A 112 20.01 -33.47 -8.24
N ASP A 113 20.56 -34.43 -7.48
CA ASP A 113 21.34 -35.55 -8.03
C ASP A 113 20.80 -36.92 -7.56
N PRO A 114 20.09 -37.65 -8.43
CA PRO A 114 19.43 -38.90 -8.07
C PRO A 114 20.33 -40.14 -7.95
N HIS A 115 21.62 -40.15 -8.37
CA HIS A 115 22.46 -41.37 -8.31
C HIS A 115 23.99 -41.23 -8.05
N GLY A 116 24.50 -40.05 -7.67
CA GLY A 116 25.74 -39.92 -6.90
C GLY A 116 27.07 -40.11 -7.65
N GLY A 117 27.54 -39.05 -8.30
CA GLY A 117 28.97 -38.86 -8.58
C GLY A 117 29.70 -38.22 -7.39
N ASN A 118 30.95 -38.63 -7.10
CA ASN A 118 31.75 -38.07 -5.99
C ASN A 118 32.00 -36.55 -6.22
N PRO A 119 31.51 -35.65 -5.35
CA PRO A 119 31.57 -34.20 -5.52
C PRO A 119 32.96 -33.61 -5.22
N ALA A 120 34.03 -34.41 -5.34
CA ALA A 120 35.32 -34.12 -4.75
C ALA A 120 36.28 -33.28 -5.61
N ASP A 121 35.97 -32.99 -6.88
CA ASP A 121 36.78 -32.09 -7.71
C ASP A 121 35.93 -30.91 -8.20
N ASP A 122 35.86 -29.89 -7.34
CA ASP A 122 35.66 -28.46 -7.63
C ASP A 122 34.59 -28.07 -8.67
N GLY A 123 33.40 -27.68 -8.17
CA GLY A 123 32.40 -26.98 -8.99
C GLY A 123 31.17 -26.40 -8.30
N ALA A 124 30.94 -26.63 -7.00
CA ALA A 124 29.74 -26.19 -6.29
C ALA A 124 29.97 -25.03 -5.29
N ASP A 125 30.88 -24.11 -5.60
CA ASP A 125 30.99 -22.84 -4.87
C ASP A 125 29.85 -21.90 -5.31
N GLY A 126 28.60 -22.25 -4.98
CA GLY A 126 27.44 -21.46 -5.42
C GLY A 126 26.05 -22.02 -5.06
N ALA A 127 25.88 -23.35 -5.06
CA ALA A 127 24.58 -24.00 -4.90
C ALA A 127 23.91 -23.72 -3.54
N VAL A 128 22.66 -23.27 -3.54
CA VAL A 128 21.89 -23.00 -2.32
C VAL A 128 21.43 -24.30 -1.66
N LEU A 129 21.05 -25.27 -2.48
CA LEU A 129 20.39 -26.50 -2.07
C LEU A 129 20.79 -27.64 -3.02
N HIS A 130 21.15 -28.78 -2.44
CA HIS A 130 21.53 -30.01 -3.12
C HIS A 130 20.75 -31.20 -2.55
N LEU A 131 19.83 -31.75 -3.33
CA LEU A 131 19.01 -32.90 -2.95
C LEU A 131 19.59 -34.19 -3.52
N SER A 132 19.75 -35.22 -2.68
CA SER A 132 20.28 -36.53 -3.10
C SER A 132 19.59 -37.68 -2.35
N VAL A 133 19.63 -38.87 -2.93
CA VAL A 133 19.00 -40.08 -2.37
C VAL A 133 20.07 -41.12 -2.03
N GLY A 134 20.07 -41.58 -0.78
CA GLY A 134 20.77 -42.79 -0.36
C GLY A 134 19.83 -44.01 -0.39
N GLU A 135 20.32 -45.20 0.02
CA GLU A 135 19.54 -46.46 -0.08
C GLU A 135 18.12 -46.37 0.50
N ARG A 136 17.92 -45.58 1.59
CA ARG A 136 16.62 -45.33 2.22
C ARG A 136 16.51 -43.94 2.85
N THR A 137 17.29 -42.98 2.38
CA THR A 137 17.34 -41.64 2.98
C THR A 137 17.28 -40.56 1.91
N LEU A 138 16.50 -39.52 2.18
CA LEU A 138 16.54 -38.28 1.43
C LEU A 138 17.50 -37.34 2.17
N ARG A 139 18.55 -36.88 1.48
CA ARG A 139 19.53 -35.94 2.01
C ARG A 139 19.38 -34.59 1.32
N LEU A 140 19.15 -33.55 2.11
CA LEU A 140 19.20 -32.16 1.71
C LEU A 140 20.48 -31.51 2.23
N ARG A 141 21.42 -31.22 1.34
CA ARG A 141 22.59 -30.40 1.65
C ARG A 141 22.26 -28.94 1.32
N HIS A 142 22.55 -28.00 2.21
CA HIS A 142 22.19 -26.60 2.02
C HIS A 142 23.27 -25.63 2.49
N ARG A 143 23.25 -24.41 1.95
CA ARG A 143 24.10 -23.32 2.41
C ARG A 143 23.57 -22.73 3.72
N THR A 144 24.40 -22.74 4.75
CA THR A 144 24.07 -22.25 6.11
C THR A 144 24.13 -20.74 6.24
N ASP A 145 24.52 -20.01 5.19
CA ASP A 145 24.40 -18.55 5.10
C ASP A 145 23.11 -18.10 4.39
N VAL A 146 22.39 -19.04 3.74
CA VAL A 146 21.14 -18.80 3.00
C VAL A 146 19.92 -19.43 3.69
N LEU A 147 20.08 -20.67 4.17
CA LEU A 147 19.04 -21.49 4.81
C LEU A 147 19.49 -21.90 6.21
N ASP A 148 18.65 -21.65 7.23
CA ASP A 148 18.87 -22.22 8.56
C ASP A 148 18.38 -23.68 8.62
N ALA A 149 18.71 -24.38 9.70
CA ALA A 149 18.32 -25.78 9.89
C ALA A 149 16.79 -25.98 9.92
N GLY A 150 16.03 -24.98 10.40
CA GLY A 150 14.56 -25.04 10.43
C GLY A 150 13.96 -24.94 9.04
N ALA A 151 14.47 -24.04 8.19
CA ALA A 151 14.09 -23.91 6.80
C ALA A 151 14.47 -25.16 5.99
N ALA A 152 15.67 -25.70 6.20
CA ALA A 152 16.09 -26.96 5.57
C ALA A 152 15.17 -28.13 5.94
N ALA A 153 14.77 -28.24 7.21
CA ALA A 153 13.82 -29.24 7.67
C ALA A 153 12.44 -29.08 7.03
N ARG A 154 11.90 -27.84 6.96
CA ARG A 154 10.61 -27.55 6.29
C ARG A 154 10.65 -27.91 4.81
N ILE A 155 11.69 -27.47 4.10
CA ILE A 155 11.85 -27.76 2.67
C ILE A 155 11.93 -29.27 2.43
N THR A 156 12.66 -30.01 3.26
CA THR A 156 12.70 -31.47 3.17
C THR A 156 11.31 -32.08 3.44
N GLY A 157 10.59 -31.54 4.42
CA GLY A 157 9.19 -31.91 4.69
C GLY A 157 8.28 -31.73 3.47
N TYR A 158 8.38 -30.62 2.74
CA TYR A 158 7.59 -30.40 1.53
C TYR A 158 7.87 -31.44 0.44
N HIS A 159 9.11 -31.89 0.29
CA HIS A 159 9.46 -32.96 -0.65
C HIS A 159 8.80 -34.28 -0.25
N LEU A 160 8.80 -34.60 1.05
CA LEU A 160 8.15 -35.81 1.58
C LEU A 160 6.63 -35.77 1.41
N THR A 161 6.02 -34.60 1.64
CA THR A 161 4.58 -34.39 1.39
C THR A 161 4.25 -34.61 -0.08
N ALA A 162 5.00 -33.99 -1.00
CA ALA A 162 4.79 -34.15 -2.44
C ALA A 162 4.91 -35.62 -2.89
N LEU A 163 5.93 -36.34 -2.44
CA LEU A 163 6.11 -37.77 -2.74
C LEU A 163 4.94 -38.62 -2.20
N SER A 164 4.45 -38.30 -1.00
CA SER A 164 3.34 -39.01 -0.39
C SER A 164 2.03 -38.77 -1.13
N LEU A 165 1.74 -37.52 -1.51
CA LEU A 165 0.55 -37.14 -2.28
C LEU A 165 0.51 -37.83 -3.64
N MET A 166 1.63 -37.80 -4.37
CA MET A 166 1.79 -38.45 -5.67
C MET A 166 1.60 -39.96 -5.60
N THR A 167 2.03 -40.60 -4.52
CA THR A 167 1.87 -42.05 -4.31
C THR A 167 0.44 -42.41 -3.91
N ALA A 168 -0.23 -41.54 -3.17
CA ALA A 168 -1.60 -41.75 -2.71
C ALA A 168 -2.62 -41.65 -3.85
N ASP A 169 -2.51 -40.61 -4.70
CA ASP A 169 -3.36 -40.42 -5.87
C ASP A 169 -2.60 -39.69 -7.00
N PRO A 170 -2.03 -40.43 -7.97
CA PRO A 170 -1.30 -39.82 -9.09
C PRO A 170 -2.21 -39.09 -10.09
N ASP A 171 -3.53 -39.30 -10.05
CA ASP A 171 -4.49 -38.60 -10.90
C ASP A 171 -5.01 -37.29 -10.28
N ALA A 172 -4.72 -37.05 -9.00
CA ALA A 172 -5.11 -35.82 -8.32
C ALA A 172 -4.38 -34.61 -8.90
N ASP A 173 -5.10 -33.49 -8.97
CA ASP A 173 -4.56 -32.18 -9.32
C ASP A 173 -3.48 -31.78 -8.31
N HIS A 174 -2.25 -31.59 -8.80
CA HIS A 174 -1.14 -31.24 -7.94
C HIS A 174 -1.12 -29.75 -7.60
N GLU A 175 -1.85 -28.87 -8.31
CA GLU A 175 -1.86 -27.43 -8.05
C GLU A 175 -2.58 -27.11 -6.75
N SER A 176 -3.80 -27.63 -6.59
CA SER A 176 -4.64 -27.40 -5.40
C SER A 176 -4.19 -28.12 -4.13
N GLN A 177 -3.22 -29.03 -4.20
CA GLN A 177 -2.72 -29.74 -3.04
C GLN A 177 -1.61 -28.97 -2.30
N SER A 178 -1.82 -28.79 -0.99
CA SER A 178 -0.86 -28.13 -0.10
C SER A 178 0.33 -29.03 0.20
N LEU A 179 1.53 -28.42 0.21
CA LEU A 179 2.77 -29.07 0.66
C LEU A 179 2.99 -28.96 2.17
N LEU A 180 2.23 -28.09 2.84
CA LEU A 180 2.40 -27.78 4.25
C LEU A 180 2.02 -28.98 5.10
N SER A 181 2.74 -29.16 6.21
CA SER A 181 2.28 -30.06 7.27
C SER A 181 1.05 -29.48 7.98
N GLY A 182 0.29 -30.32 8.68
CA GLY A 182 -0.82 -29.85 9.51
C GLY A 182 -0.38 -28.85 10.59
N ASP A 183 0.81 -29.05 11.17
CA ASP A 183 1.39 -28.15 12.18
C ASP A 183 1.78 -26.80 11.58
N GLU A 184 2.37 -26.77 10.38
CA GLU A 184 2.70 -25.53 9.70
C GLU A 184 1.45 -24.77 9.29
N LEU A 185 0.44 -25.46 8.75
CA LEU A 185 -0.84 -24.85 8.41
C LEU A 185 -1.50 -24.24 9.65
N ALA A 186 -1.58 -24.96 10.76
CA ALA A 186 -2.11 -24.44 12.02
C ALA A 186 -1.32 -23.22 12.52
N PHE A 187 0.01 -23.27 12.44
CA PHE A 187 0.85 -22.13 12.80
C PHE A 187 0.61 -20.90 11.90
N GLN A 188 0.45 -21.08 10.59
CA GLN A 188 0.15 -19.97 9.68
C GLN A 188 -1.25 -19.39 9.88
N LEU A 189 -2.24 -20.23 10.19
CA LEU A 189 -3.63 -19.80 10.41
C LEU A 189 -3.83 -19.11 11.76
N ASP A 190 -3.21 -19.62 12.82
CA ASP A 190 -3.46 -19.20 14.21
C ASP A 190 -2.25 -18.59 14.91
N GLY A 191 -1.04 -19.10 14.64
CA GLY A 191 0.20 -18.60 15.25
C GLY A 191 0.69 -17.26 14.70
N LEU A 192 0.30 -16.92 13.46
CA LEU A 192 0.61 -15.64 12.80
C LEU A 192 -0.55 -14.63 12.86
N ALA A 193 -1.70 -15.03 13.39
CA ALA A 193 -2.82 -14.12 13.61
C ALA A 193 -2.45 -13.04 14.65
N GLY A 194 -3.11 -11.89 14.53
CA GLY A 194 -3.06 -10.88 15.57
C GLY A 194 -3.66 -11.40 16.87
N PRO A 195 -3.27 -10.83 18.03
CA PRO A 195 -3.75 -11.31 19.32
C PRO A 195 -5.26 -11.18 19.44
N ASP A 196 -5.92 -12.21 19.96
CA ASP A 196 -7.35 -12.14 20.28
C ASP A 196 -7.58 -11.19 21.46
N ARG A 197 -8.43 -10.19 21.24
CA ARG A 197 -8.82 -9.18 22.23
C ARG A 197 -10.33 -9.03 22.19
N GLU A 198 -10.98 -9.17 23.34
CA GLU A 198 -12.40 -8.90 23.45
C GLU A 198 -12.71 -7.46 23.00
N LEU A 199 -13.61 -7.32 22.04
CA LEU A 199 -14.09 -6.02 21.62
C LEU A 199 -15.17 -5.54 22.60
N PRO A 200 -15.10 -4.28 23.06
CA PRO A 200 -16.17 -3.74 23.88
C PRO A 200 -17.46 -3.71 23.05
N ASP A 201 -18.60 -3.98 23.67
CA ASP A 201 -19.91 -3.73 23.06
C ASP A 201 -20.24 -2.22 23.10
N ARG A 202 -19.36 -1.45 22.48
CA ARG A 202 -19.41 0.01 22.35
C ARG A 202 -18.89 0.42 20.98
N ARG A 203 -19.50 1.45 20.40
CA ARG A 203 -19.10 2.07 19.14
C ARG A 203 -18.25 3.31 19.46
N VAL A 204 -17.53 3.81 18.46
CA VAL A 204 -16.66 4.98 18.60
C VAL A 204 -17.40 6.19 19.21
N HIS A 205 -18.64 6.47 18.79
CA HIS A 205 -19.41 7.57 19.35
C HIS A 205 -19.83 7.33 20.81
N GLU A 206 -20.13 6.09 21.21
CA GLU A 206 -20.48 5.76 22.60
C GLU A 206 -19.25 5.86 23.53
N LEU A 207 -18.09 5.40 23.06
CA LEU A 207 -16.81 5.56 23.76
C LEU A 207 -16.46 7.05 23.95
N PHE A 208 -16.74 7.88 22.94
CA PHE A 208 -16.62 9.33 23.03
C PHE A 208 -17.58 9.92 24.08
N GLU A 209 -18.86 9.55 24.06
CA GLU A 209 -19.84 10.03 25.05
C GLU A 209 -19.46 9.65 26.49
N GLU A 210 -18.89 8.46 26.70
CA GLU A 210 -18.35 8.06 28.01
C GLU A 210 -17.24 9.00 28.49
N ARG A 211 -16.42 9.54 27.58
CA ARG A 211 -15.43 10.58 27.90
C ARG A 211 -16.07 11.92 28.17
N VAL A 212 -17.06 12.32 27.38
CA VAL A 212 -17.82 13.56 27.59
C VAL A 212 -18.42 13.60 29.01
N ARG A 213 -19.00 12.50 29.49
CA ARG A 213 -19.59 12.43 30.83
C ARG A 213 -18.55 12.55 31.96
N LYS A 214 -17.32 12.08 31.73
CA LYS A 214 -16.24 12.10 32.72
C LYS A 214 -15.45 13.42 32.72
N HIS A 215 -15.20 13.99 31.55
CA HIS A 215 -14.32 15.15 31.35
C HIS A 215 -14.94 16.17 30.38
N PRO A 216 -16.13 16.72 30.69
CA PRO A 216 -16.88 17.53 29.74
C PRO A 216 -16.18 18.84 29.37
N ASP A 217 -15.44 19.43 30.30
CA ASP A 217 -14.85 20.77 30.15
C ASP A 217 -13.38 20.71 29.70
N THR A 218 -12.86 19.52 29.40
CA THR A 218 -11.52 19.34 28.80
C THR A 218 -11.59 19.62 27.30
N VAL A 219 -10.53 20.18 26.73
CA VAL A 219 -10.43 20.43 25.28
C VAL A 219 -10.37 19.11 24.52
N ALA A 220 -11.29 18.93 23.56
CA ALA A 220 -11.38 17.75 22.71
C ALA A 220 -10.75 17.98 21.33
N ALA A 221 -10.94 19.17 20.76
CA ALA A 221 -10.50 19.47 19.41
C ALA A 221 -10.00 20.91 19.29
N VAL A 222 -8.95 21.10 18.50
CA VAL A 222 -8.31 22.40 18.27
C VAL A 222 -8.12 22.62 16.79
N GLN A 223 -8.43 23.83 16.31
CA GLN A 223 -8.10 24.27 14.97
C GLN A 223 -7.71 25.76 14.99
N GLY A 224 -6.46 26.05 14.63
CA GLY A 224 -5.93 27.40 14.70
C GLY A 224 -6.03 27.94 16.13
N GLY A 225 -6.75 29.05 16.33
CA GLY A 225 -7.01 29.63 17.65
C GLY A 225 -8.35 29.22 18.29
N THR A 226 -9.10 28.30 17.67
CA THR A 226 -10.40 27.85 18.18
C THR A 226 -10.26 26.49 18.83
N GLU A 227 -10.84 26.36 20.03
CA GLU A 227 -10.85 25.12 20.81
C GLU A 227 -12.30 24.77 21.14
N TRP A 228 -12.65 23.48 21.02
CA TRP A 228 -13.91 22.94 21.54
C TRP A 228 -13.62 21.95 22.64
N THR A 229 -14.35 22.10 23.74
CA THR A 229 -14.41 21.10 24.81
C THR A 229 -15.17 19.84 24.36
N TYR A 230 -15.01 18.75 25.10
CA TYR A 230 -15.80 17.53 24.90
C TYR A 230 -17.31 17.81 24.92
N ARG A 231 -17.78 18.66 25.83
CA ARG A 231 -19.18 19.08 25.93
C ARG A 231 -19.64 19.83 24.68
N GLU A 232 -18.88 20.80 24.23
CA GLU A 232 -19.22 21.65 23.08
C GLU A 232 -19.25 20.87 21.76
N LEU A 233 -18.30 19.94 21.58
CA LEU A 233 -18.28 19.05 20.43
C LEU A 233 -19.47 18.08 20.48
N ASN A 234 -19.74 17.48 21.64
CA ASN A 234 -20.86 16.54 21.80
C ASN A 234 -22.21 17.22 21.55
N SER A 235 -22.40 18.43 22.07
CA SER A 235 -23.62 19.23 21.90
C SER A 235 -23.93 19.47 20.42
N ARG A 236 -22.93 19.93 19.64
CA ARG A 236 -23.06 20.13 18.19
C ARG A 236 -23.33 18.84 17.43
N ALA A 237 -22.61 17.77 17.74
CA ALA A 237 -22.81 16.46 17.13
C ALA A 237 -24.23 15.92 17.43
N ASN A 238 -24.72 16.10 18.65
CA ASN A 238 -26.07 15.69 19.06
C ASN A 238 -27.15 16.49 18.31
N GLN A 239 -26.99 17.80 18.19
CA GLN A 239 -27.92 18.65 17.42
C GLN A 239 -27.99 18.21 15.96
N LEU A 240 -26.85 17.94 15.33
CA LEU A 240 -26.82 17.45 13.97
C LEU A 240 -27.46 16.07 13.82
N GLY A 241 -27.13 15.13 14.70
CA GLY A 241 -27.74 13.81 14.69
C GLY A 241 -29.27 13.89 14.81
N ARG A 242 -29.80 14.76 15.69
CA ARG A 242 -31.24 14.98 15.82
C ARG A 242 -31.86 15.62 14.59
N ALA A 243 -31.18 16.58 13.96
CA ALA A 243 -31.65 17.19 12.73
C ALA A 243 -31.77 16.19 11.58
N LEU A 244 -30.82 15.24 11.48
CA LEU A 244 -30.88 14.12 10.54
C LEU A 244 -32.05 13.17 10.84
N LEU A 245 -32.23 12.77 12.10
CA LEU A 245 -33.35 11.91 12.52
C LEU A 245 -34.71 12.58 12.29
N ALA A 246 -34.84 13.87 12.61
CA ALA A 246 -36.05 14.65 12.39
C ALA A 246 -36.44 14.74 10.91
N ARG A 247 -35.45 14.66 10.01
CA ARG A 247 -35.65 14.61 8.55
C ARG A 247 -35.85 13.19 8.01
N GLY A 248 -35.84 12.18 8.87
CA GLY A 248 -36.17 10.80 8.51
C GLY A 248 -34.96 9.95 8.11
N LEU A 249 -33.75 10.26 8.59
CA LEU A 249 -32.61 9.36 8.43
C LEU A 249 -32.95 7.98 8.99
N ALA A 250 -32.96 6.98 8.11
CA ALA A 250 -33.14 5.59 8.48
C ALA A 250 -31.83 5.00 9.03
N ARG A 251 -31.95 3.88 9.73
CA ARG A 251 -30.80 3.05 10.13
C ARG A 251 -29.97 2.71 8.90
N GLU A 252 -28.65 2.88 9.00
CA GLU A 252 -27.69 2.72 7.90
C GLU A 252 -27.99 3.60 6.66
N GLY A 253 -28.75 4.69 6.82
CA GLY A 253 -28.90 5.70 5.78
C GLY A 253 -27.55 6.38 5.52
N VAL A 254 -27.14 6.46 4.26
CA VAL A 254 -25.86 7.05 3.87
C VAL A 254 -25.95 8.58 3.90
N VAL A 255 -25.06 9.21 4.66
CA VAL A 255 -24.94 10.66 4.76
C VAL A 255 -23.59 11.08 4.20
N ALA A 256 -23.63 11.75 3.05
CA ALA A 256 -22.44 12.36 2.48
C ALA A 256 -22.08 13.62 3.26
N VAL A 257 -20.82 13.77 3.67
CA VAL A 257 -20.33 14.99 4.32
C VAL A 257 -19.36 15.68 3.38
N VAL A 258 -19.72 16.89 2.99
CA VAL A 258 -19.04 17.72 1.97
C VAL A 258 -18.69 19.06 2.59
N THR A 259 -17.61 19.08 3.37
CA THR A 259 -17.17 20.26 4.14
C THR A 259 -15.66 20.44 4.00
N GLU A 260 -15.17 21.64 4.32
CA GLU A 260 -13.74 21.83 4.56
C GLU A 260 -13.26 21.01 5.77
N ARG A 261 -11.94 20.86 5.91
CA ARG A 261 -11.33 20.25 7.09
C ARG A 261 -11.42 21.22 8.26
N ASN A 262 -12.47 21.13 9.06
CA ASN A 262 -12.72 22.01 10.19
C ASN A 262 -13.39 21.29 11.37
N LEU A 263 -13.65 22.04 12.44
CA LEU A 263 -14.33 21.49 13.64
C LEU A 263 -15.77 21.05 13.34
N ASP A 264 -16.46 21.72 12.42
CA ASP A 264 -17.81 21.36 11.99
C ASP A 264 -17.85 20.01 11.25
N TRP A 265 -16.81 19.69 10.47
CA TRP A 265 -16.62 18.35 9.92
C TRP A 265 -16.54 17.28 11.01
N MET A 266 -15.82 17.55 12.10
CA MET A 266 -15.74 16.62 13.24
C MET A 266 -17.10 16.40 13.90
N ALA A 267 -17.84 17.48 14.16
CA ALA A 267 -19.21 17.38 14.67
C ALA A 267 -20.12 16.63 13.68
N ALA A 268 -19.91 16.82 12.38
CA ALA A 268 -20.65 16.15 11.32
C ALA A 268 -20.47 14.64 11.34
N VAL A 269 -19.22 14.18 11.38
CA VAL A 269 -18.90 12.75 11.48
C VAL A 269 -19.53 12.14 12.73
N LEU A 270 -19.34 12.75 13.90
CA LEU A 270 -19.90 12.23 15.15
C LEU A 270 -21.43 12.22 15.13
N GLY A 271 -22.07 13.26 14.61
CA GLY A 271 -23.52 13.36 14.50
C GLY A 271 -24.13 12.27 13.61
N VAL A 272 -23.51 11.98 12.47
CA VAL A 272 -23.91 10.87 11.59
C VAL A 272 -23.82 9.52 12.32
N LEU A 273 -22.68 9.25 12.97
CA LEU A 273 -22.48 7.99 13.70
C LEU A 273 -23.46 7.84 14.87
N LYS A 274 -23.72 8.92 15.62
CA LYS A 274 -24.68 8.95 16.73
C LYS A 274 -26.13 8.73 16.28
N ALA A 275 -26.47 9.15 15.07
CA ALA A 275 -27.79 8.93 14.49
C ALA A 275 -27.97 7.52 13.90
N GLY A 276 -26.93 6.68 13.89
CA GLY A 276 -26.94 5.36 13.25
C GLY A 276 -26.90 5.43 11.72
N GLY A 277 -26.43 6.56 11.17
CA GLY A 277 -26.18 6.73 9.74
C GLY A 277 -24.79 6.26 9.34
N VAL A 278 -24.56 6.17 8.03
CA VAL A 278 -23.29 5.76 7.43
C VAL A 278 -22.55 6.98 6.92
N TYR A 279 -21.35 7.22 7.44
CA TYR A 279 -20.53 8.36 7.04
C TYR A 279 -19.89 8.13 5.66
N LEU A 280 -20.10 9.06 4.73
CA LEU A 280 -19.43 9.08 3.42
C LEU A 280 -18.72 10.43 3.22
N PRO A 281 -17.38 10.49 3.28
CA PRO A 281 -16.66 11.72 2.96
C PRO A 281 -16.65 12.00 1.45
N VAL A 282 -16.86 13.26 1.09
CA VAL A 282 -16.60 13.75 -0.26
C VAL A 282 -15.86 15.09 -0.17
N GLU A 283 -14.75 15.19 -0.90
CA GLU A 283 -13.99 16.45 -0.96
C GLU A 283 -14.80 17.53 -1.70
N PRO A 284 -14.97 18.73 -1.13
CA PRO A 284 -15.74 19.81 -1.76
C PRO A 284 -15.10 20.33 -3.05
N HIS A 285 -13.81 20.09 -3.23
CA HIS A 285 -13.01 20.48 -4.40
C HIS A 285 -13.03 19.45 -5.54
N PHE A 286 -13.65 18.29 -5.36
CA PHE A 286 -13.77 17.30 -6.44
C PHE A 286 -14.70 17.80 -7.55
N PRO A 287 -14.46 17.42 -8.82
CA PRO A 287 -15.35 17.83 -9.92
C PRO A 287 -16.80 17.42 -9.68
N ALA A 288 -17.74 18.27 -10.11
CA ALA A 288 -19.18 18.09 -9.86
C ALA A 288 -19.69 16.74 -10.39
N GLU A 289 -19.23 16.29 -11.55
CA GLU A 289 -19.60 14.98 -12.11
C GLU A 289 -19.17 13.82 -11.19
N ARG A 290 -17.99 13.92 -10.57
CA ARG A 290 -17.50 12.90 -9.64
C ARG A 290 -18.27 12.89 -8.32
N ILE A 291 -18.60 14.07 -7.79
CA ILE A 291 -19.45 14.20 -6.60
C ILE A 291 -20.82 13.58 -6.91
N ALA A 292 -21.46 13.96 -8.01
CA ALA A 292 -22.77 13.44 -8.43
C ALA A 292 -22.76 11.91 -8.58
N ALA A 293 -21.74 11.36 -9.24
CA ALA A 293 -21.58 9.91 -9.40
C ALA A 293 -21.42 9.19 -8.05
N THR A 294 -20.65 9.76 -7.13
CA THR A 294 -20.43 9.22 -5.78
C THR A 294 -21.73 9.21 -4.98
N LEU A 295 -22.45 10.34 -4.95
CA LEU A 295 -23.73 10.48 -4.24
C LEU A 295 -24.78 9.50 -4.77
N THR A 296 -24.88 9.39 -6.10
CA THR A 296 -25.81 8.49 -6.78
C THR A 296 -25.48 7.03 -6.51
N ARG A 297 -24.20 6.64 -6.65
CA ARG A 297 -23.74 5.25 -6.46
C ARG A 297 -23.98 4.76 -5.05
N ALA A 298 -23.78 5.62 -4.06
CA ALA A 298 -23.98 5.31 -2.65
C ALA A 298 -25.42 5.49 -2.17
N GLU A 299 -26.35 5.92 -3.06
CA GLU A 299 -27.75 6.20 -2.73
C GLU A 299 -27.89 7.08 -1.48
N CYS A 300 -27.17 8.21 -1.47
CA CYS A 300 -27.10 9.09 -0.31
C CYS A 300 -28.49 9.63 0.07
N ALA A 301 -28.86 9.46 1.33
CA ALA A 301 -30.11 9.99 1.88
C ALA A 301 -30.00 11.51 2.11
N PHE A 302 -28.82 11.98 2.54
CA PHE A 302 -28.57 13.39 2.83
C PHE A 302 -27.14 13.79 2.45
N VAL A 303 -26.98 15.07 2.18
CA VAL A 303 -25.68 15.76 2.13
C VAL A 303 -25.61 16.74 3.31
N VAL A 304 -24.61 16.59 4.16
CA VAL A 304 -24.23 17.59 5.17
C VAL A 304 -23.09 18.43 4.60
N THR A 305 -23.26 19.75 4.57
CA THR A 305 -22.29 20.70 3.99
C THR A 305 -22.26 22.01 4.77
N GLU A 306 -21.47 22.97 4.30
CA GLU A 306 -21.38 24.34 4.82
C GLU A 306 -21.44 25.32 3.65
N HIS A 307 -21.83 26.57 3.93
CA HIS A 307 -22.01 27.58 2.87
C HIS A 307 -20.74 27.85 2.06
N GLY A 308 -19.56 27.69 2.66
CA GLY A 308 -18.27 27.86 1.98
C GLY A 308 -17.92 26.74 0.98
N SER A 309 -18.52 25.55 1.11
CA SER A 309 -18.15 24.34 0.36
C SER A 309 -19.13 23.97 -0.75
N THR A 310 -20.11 24.81 -1.08
CA THR A 310 -21.17 24.44 -2.03
C THR A 310 -20.80 24.63 -3.50
N THR A 311 -19.75 25.40 -3.83
CA THR A 311 -19.49 25.86 -5.21
C THR A 311 -19.54 24.70 -6.23
N THR A 312 -18.85 23.60 -5.96
CA THR A 312 -18.86 22.44 -6.86
C THR A 312 -20.10 21.56 -6.68
N LEU A 313 -20.62 21.48 -5.46
CA LEU A 313 -21.83 20.73 -5.10
C LEU A 313 -23.07 21.29 -5.82
N ASP A 314 -23.18 22.60 -6.00
CA ASP A 314 -24.26 23.26 -6.73
C ASP A 314 -24.29 22.85 -8.20
N GLY A 315 -23.12 22.59 -8.79
CA GLY A 315 -22.97 22.12 -10.17
C GLY A 315 -23.31 20.64 -10.40
N THR A 316 -23.61 19.87 -9.34
CA THR A 316 -23.88 18.42 -9.45
C THR A 316 -25.24 18.09 -10.07
N GLY A 317 -26.21 19.01 -9.96
CA GLY A 317 -27.60 18.78 -10.39
C GLY A 317 -28.31 17.65 -9.64
N THR A 318 -27.81 17.24 -8.47
CA THR A 318 -28.43 16.19 -7.64
C THR A 318 -29.56 16.72 -6.78
N ASP A 319 -30.61 15.92 -6.60
CA ASP A 319 -31.78 16.21 -5.75
C ASP A 319 -31.61 15.73 -4.30
N VAL A 320 -30.43 15.23 -3.91
CA VAL A 320 -30.19 14.75 -2.54
C VAL A 320 -30.37 15.92 -1.55
N PRO A 321 -31.23 15.78 -0.52
CA PRO A 321 -31.49 16.84 0.44
C PRO A 321 -30.22 17.29 1.17
N ARG A 322 -30.06 18.60 1.31
CA ARG A 322 -28.88 19.23 1.92
C ARG A 322 -29.20 19.77 3.31
N LEU A 323 -28.27 19.57 4.23
CA LEU A 323 -28.26 20.18 5.57
C LEU A 323 -26.99 21.01 5.69
N TYR A 324 -27.13 22.24 6.17
CA TYR A 324 -26.01 23.13 6.44
C TYR A 324 -25.65 23.05 7.92
N VAL A 325 -24.40 22.72 8.25
CA VAL A 325 -23.97 22.53 9.65
C VAL A 325 -24.27 23.77 10.50
N ASP A 326 -24.00 24.97 9.95
CA ASP A 326 -24.25 26.26 10.61
C ASP A 326 -25.74 26.49 10.92
N GLU A 327 -26.63 26.09 10.02
CA GLU A 327 -28.07 26.29 10.16
C GLU A 327 -28.67 25.31 11.16
N VAL A 328 -28.18 24.07 11.13
CA VAL A 328 -28.62 23.01 12.05
C VAL A 328 -28.34 23.39 13.51
N GLY A 329 -27.20 24.03 13.79
CA GLY A 329 -26.91 24.56 15.12
C GLY A 329 -27.92 25.62 15.59
N ALA A 330 -28.57 26.33 14.67
CA ALA A 330 -29.58 27.35 14.96
C ALA A 330 -31.02 26.80 15.08
N GLU A 331 -31.26 25.53 14.71
CA GLU A 331 -32.60 24.89 14.80
C GLU A 331 -33.05 24.64 16.24
N GLY A 332 -32.15 24.72 17.22
CA GLY A 332 -32.49 24.58 18.63
C GLY A 332 -32.84 23.16 19.06
N HIS A 333 -32.31 22.14 18.37
CA HIS A 333 -32.45 20.74 18.79
C HIS A 333 -31.83 20.51 20.19
N PRO A 334 -32.38 19.60 21.00
CA PRO A 334 -31.77 19.20 22.27
C PRO A 334 -30.35 18.67 22.08
N ASP A 335 -29.48 18.93 23.05
CA ASP A 335 -28.06 18.61 22.99
C ASP A 335 -27.63 17.42 23.86
N ASP A 336 -28.57 16.72 24.50
CA ASP A 336 -28.34 15.44 25.16
C ASP A 336 -28.07 14.31 24.17
N ASP A 337 -27.39 13.25 24.63
CA ASP A 337 -27.03 12.10 23.79
C ASP A 337 -28.28 11.46 23.16
N LEU A 338 -28.18 11.09 21.88
CA LEU A 338 -29.34 10.65 21.08
C LEU A 338 -30.02 9.38 21.59
N GLY A 339 -29.26 8.48 22.22
CA GLY A 339 -29.77 7.19 22.70
C GLY A 339 -30.17 6.22 21.59
N VAL A 340 -29.67 6.40 20.36
CA VAL A 340 -29.91 5.47 19.24
C VAL A 340 -29.06 4.22 19.41
N SER A 341 -29.70 3.05 19.33
CA SER A 341 -28.98 1.77 19.41
C SER A 341 -28.32 1.41 18.08
N VAL A 342 -26.98 1.38 18.10
CA VAL A 342 -26.16 1.00 16.95
C VAL A 342 -25.56 -0.40 17.15
N GLY A 343 -25.54 -1.22 16.12
CA GLY A 343 -25.04 -2.60 16.12
C GLY A 343 -23.55 -2.64 15.74
N ALA A 344 -22.83 -3.68 16.15
CA ALA A 344 -21.42 -3.82 15.78
C ALA A 344 -21.26 -4.18 14.29
N ASP A 345 -22.26 -4.87 13.75
CA ASP A 345 -22.39 -5.31 12.35
C ASP A 345 -22.97 -4.23 11.43
N GLN A 346 -23.45 -3.10 11.96
CA GLN A 346 -23.90 -1.97 11.13
C GLN A 346 -22.74 -1.26 10.46
N LEU A 347 -22.97 -0.70 9.27
CA LEU A 347 -22.02 0.17 8.58
C LEU A 347 -21.74 1.43 9.39
N ALA A 348 -20.46 1.72 9.59
CA ALA A 348 -20.00 2.97 10.16
C ALA A 348 -19.73 3.99 9.05
N TYR A 349 -19.09 3.55 7.95
CA TYR A 349 -18.67 4.43 6.88
C TYR A 349 -18.52 3.73 5.53
N ILE A 350 -18.50 4.54 4.47
CA ILE A 350 -18.16 4.16 3.11
C ILE A 350 -17.05 5.07 2.62
N TYR A 351 -15.96 4.49 2.12
CA TYR A 351 -14.89 5.23 1.45
C TYR A 351 -14.78 4.79 0.00
N PHE A 352 -14.81 5.76 -0.93
CA PHE A 352 -14.61 5.48 -2.33
C PHE A 352 -13.13 5.40 -2.67
N THR A 353 -12.74 4.29 -3.28
CA THR A 353 -11.41 4.06 -3.83
C THR A 353 -11.48 3.98 -5.35
N SER A 354 -10.34 4.17 -6.02
CA SER A 354 -10.25 3.94 -7.46
C SER A 354 -10.56 2.48 -7.80
N GLY A 355 -11.25 2.25 -8.92
CA GLY A 355 -11.68 0.91 -9.35
C GLY A 355 -10.95 0.41 -10.60
N SER A 356 -10.64 -0.88 -10.64
CA SER A 356 -9.92 -1.52 -11.76
C SER A 356 -10.69 -1.48 -13.09
N THR A 357 -12.02 -1.47 -13.05
CA THR A 357 -12.89 -1.26 -14.24
C THR A 357 -13.10 0.22 -14.56
N GLY A 358 -12.35 1.09 -13.90
CA GLY A 358 -12.34 2.53 -14.11
C GLY A 358 -13.51 3.34 -13.59
N GLU A 359 -14.30 2.78 -12.68
CA GLU A 359 -15.28 3.52 -11.90
C GLU A 359 -14.98 3.36 -10.40
N PRO A 360 -14.99 4.45 -9.61
CA PRO A 360 -14.78 4.39 -8.17
C PRO A 360 -15.69 3.37 -7.48
N LYS A 361 -15.15 2.66 -6.49
CA LYS A 361 -15.86 1.65 -5.69
C LYS A 361 -15.90 2.06 -4.23
N GLY A 362 -17.08 2.10 -3.63
CA GLY A 362 -17.26 2.47 -2.22
C GLY A 362 -17.12 1.26 -1.32
N ALA A 363 -16.03 1.14 -0.56
CA ALA A 363 -15.82 0.06 0.41
C ALA A 363 -16.67 0.32 1.67
N MET A 364 -17.51 -0.65 2.03
CA MET A 364 -18.44 -0.57 3.15
C MET A 364 -17.82 -1.20 4.41
N CYS A 365 -17.57 -0.41 5.46
CA CYS A 365 -16.96 -0.90 6.69
C CYS A 365 -17.92 -0.83 7.88
N GLU A 366 -17.88 -1.87 8.71
CA GLU A 366 -18.76 -2.04 9.86
C GLU A 366 -18.15 -1.46 11.14
N HIS A 367 -18.99 -1.12 12.11
CA HIS A 367 -18.56 -0.55 13.39
C HIS A 367 -17.56 -1.43 14.14
N ALA A 368 -17.69 -2.76 14.08
CA ALA A 368 -16.78 -3.70 14.74
C ALA A 368 -15.35 -3.57 14.21
N GLY A 369 -15.18 -3.54 12.88
CA GLY A 369 -13.87 -3.36 12.24
C GLY A 369 -13.26 -2.00 12.58
N PHE A 370 -14.08 -0.94 12.54
CA PHE A 370 -13.65 0.40 12.90
C PHE A 370 -13.17 0.52 14.35
N VAL A 371 -13.96 0.01 15.31
CA VAL A 371 -13.60 0.01 16.74
C VAL A 371 -12.34 -0.82 16.97
N ASN A 372 -12.21 -1.98 16.31
CA ASN A 372 -11.03 -2.80 16.41
C ASN A 372 -9.76 -2.05 15.96
N HIS A 373 -9.82 -1.43 14.80
CA HIS A 373 -8.73 -0.64 14.21
C HIS A 373 -8.31 0.51 15.13
N VAL A 374 -9.25 1.35 15.57
CA VAL A 374 -8.91 2.52 16.41
C VAL A 374 -8.25 2.09 17.71
N LEU A 375 -8.82 1.08 18.38
CA LEU A 375 -8.25 0.59 19.63
C LEU A 375 -6.88 -0.10 19.44
N ALA A 376 -6.65 -0.76 18.30
CA ALA A 376 -5.34 -1.30 17.95
C ALA A 376 -4.29 -0.18 17.80
N LYS A 377 -4.61 0.88 17.06
CA LYS A 377 -3.73 2.05 16.93
C LYS A 377 -3.43 2.72 18.25
N LEU A 378 -4.44 2.88 19.11
CA LEU A 378 -4.25 3.48 20.44
C LEU A 378 -3.24 2.67 21.28
N GLU A 379 -3.35 1.33 21.27
CA GLU A 379 -2.43 0.42 21.96
C GLU A 379 -1.01 0.48 21.35
N ASP A 380 -0.90 0.27 20.04
CA ASP A 380 0.39 0.10 19.36
C ASP A 380 1.20 1.40 19.27
N LEU A 381 0.52 2.53 19.02
CA LEU A 381 1.14 3.85 18.94
C LEU A 381 1.26 4.54 20.32
N GLY A 382 0.70 3.93 21.37
CA GLY A 382 0.76 4.43 22.73
C GLY A 382 0.04 5.77 22.91
N VAL A 383 -1.17 5.89 22.37
CA VAL A 383 -2.04 7.07 22.51
C VAL A 383 -2.88 6.94 23.78
N GLY A 384 -2.79 7.92 24.67
CA GLY A 384 -3.45 7.93 25.98
C GLY A 384 -4.12 9.26 26.34
N GLU A 385 -4.52 9.37 27.60
CA GLU A 385 -5.17 10.58 28.15
C GLU A 385 -4.25 11.80 28.05
N GLY A 386 -4.82 12.96 27.70
CA GLY A 386 -4.09 14.21 27.53
C GLY A 386 -3.19 14.29 26.30
N GLN A 387 -3.02 13.20 25.55
CA GLN A 387 -2.19 13.20 24.35
C GLN A 387 -2.91 13.77 23.13
N VAL A 388 -2.10 14.20 22.16
CA VAL A 388 -2.53 14.91 20.98
C VAL A 388 -2.27 14.09 19.73
N VAL A 389 -3.33 13.86 18.95
CA VAL A 389 -3.23 13.29 17.61
C VAL A 389 -3.51 14.39 16.59
N ALA A 390 -2.65 14.52 15.58
CA ALA A 390 -2.87 15.47 14.49
C ALA A 390 -3.75 14.85 13.39
N GLN A 391 -4.76 15.60 12.96
CA GLN A 391 -5.56 15.32 11.79
C GLN A 391 -4.98 16.09 10.60
N THR A 392 -4.38 15.34 9.67
CA THR A 392 -3.65 15.87 8.51
C THR A 392 -4.11 15.24 7.19
N ALA A 393 -4.72 14.05 7.23
CA ALA A 393 -5.13 13.36 6.03
C ALA A 393 -6.35 14.03 5.35
N PRO A 394 -6.43 14.00 4.01
CA PRO A 394 -7.64 14.41 3.29
C PRO A 394 -8.86 13.59 3.72
N GLN A 395 -10.02 14.24 3.79
CA GLN A 395 -11.25 13.66 4.33
C GLN A 395 -11.69 12.42 3.56
N CYS A 396 -11.39 12.34 2.26
CA CYS A 396 -11.71 11.18 1.42
C CYS A 396 -10.80 9.95 1.59
N PHE A 397 -9.89 9.96 2.57
CA PHE A 397 -9.12 8.78 2.98
C PHE A 397 -9.54 8.30 4.36
N ASP A 398 -9.60 6.98 4.53
CA ASP A 398 -9.87 6.30 5.80
C ASP A 398 -8.92 6.71 6.93
N ILE A 399 -7.65 6.97 6.60
CA ILE A 399 -6.64 7.55 7.51
C ILE A 399 -7.18 8.79 8.25
N SER A 400 -8.00 9.61 7.58
CA SER A 400 -8.54 10.83 8.17
C SER A 400 -9.47 10.55 9.34
N LEU A 401 -10.21 9.44 9.32
CA LEU A 401 -11.24 9.15 10.30
C LEU A 401 -10.64 8.75 11.64
N TRP A 402 -9.63 7.86 11.66
CA TRP A 402 -9.01 7.50 12.93
C TRP A 402 -8.24 8.71 13.52
N GLN A 403 -7.56 9.50 12.68
CA GLN A 403 -6.89 10.73 13.14
C GLN A 403 -7.88 11.69 13.78
N LEU A 404 -9.10 11.78 13.22
CA LEU A 404 -10.15 12.65 13.71
C LEU A 404 -10.64 12.24 15.10
N VAL A 405 -10.93 10.96 15.32
CA VAL A 405 -11.70 10.52 16.51
C VAL A 405 -10.90 9.75 17.56
N SER A 406 -9.71 9.22 17.25
CA SER A 406 -9.01 8.28 18.13
C SER A 406 -8.67 8.86 19.50
N ALA A 407 -8.07 10.06 19.54
CA ALA A 407 -7.70 10.74 20.79
C ALA A 407 -8.92 10.95 21.70
N LEU A 408 -10.10 11.21 21.09
CA LEU A 408 -11.35 11.45 21.80
C LEU A 408 -11.81 10.25 22.63
N LEU A 409 -11.38 9.04 22.29
CA LEU A 409 -11.81 7.81 22.97
C LEU A 409 -11.05 7.57 24.28
N VAL A 410 -9.90 8.24 24.45
CA VAL A 410 -8.99 8.04 25.59
C VAL A 410 -8.84 9.29 26.45
N GLY A 411 -9.57 10.38 26.17
CA GLY A 411 -9.42 11.64 26.89
C GLY A 411 -8.25 12.50 26.37
N GLY A 412 -7.77 12.23 25.15
CA GLY A 412 -6.83 13.08 24.44
C GLY A 412 -7.53 14.22 23.70
N ARG A 413 -6.78 14.91 22.84
CA ARG A 413 -7.29 15.96 21.96
C ARG A 413 -6.85 15.76 20.51
N THR A 414 -7.66 16.20 19.56
CA THR A 414 -7.33 16.18 18.14
C THR A 414 -6.96 17.58 17.66
N LEU A 415 -5.81 17.72 17.02
CA LEU A 415 -5.38 18.97 16.36
C LEU A 415 -5.68 18.89 14.86
N LEU A 416 -6.61 19.70 14.36
CA LEU A 416 -6.94 19.74 12.94
C LEU A 416 -5.99 20.70 12.21
N VAL A 417 -5.24 20.16 11.25
CA VAL A 417 -4.24 20.93 10.50
C VAL A 417 -4.78 21.26 9.11
N GLY A 418 -4.92 22.56 8.82
CA GLY A 418 -5.42 23.05 7.54
C GLY A 418 -4.54 22.63 6.35
N GLN A 419 -5.15 22.49 5.17
CA GLN A 419 -4.43 22.07 3.96
C GLN A 419 -3.34 23.07 3.53
N ASP A 420 -3.58 24.37 3.73
CA ASP A 420 -2.60 25.43 3.48
C ASP A 420 -1.36 25.28 4.38
N VAL A 421 -1.55 24.87 5.63
CA VAL A 421 -0.46 24.59 6.58
C VAL A 421 0.33 23.36 6.14
N ILE A 422 -0.33 22.28 5.73
CA ILE A 422 0.36 21.06 5.25
C ILE A 422 1.21 21.36 4.01
N LEU A 423 0.74 22.24 3.13
CA LEU A 423 1.51 22.65 1.95
C LEU A 423 2.67 23.60 2.29
N ASP A 424 2.77 24.10 3.53
CA ASP A 424 3.89 24.88 4.06
C ASP A 424 4.59 24.06 5.16
N VAL A 425 5.42 23.10 4.76
CA VAL A 425 6.14 22.16 5.66
C VAL A 425 6.76 22.83 6.90
N PRO A 426 7.39 24.01 6.79
CA PRO A 426 7.82 24.80 7.94
C PRO A 426 6.73 25.13 8.95
N ARG A 427 5.65 25.76 8.46
CA ARG A 427 4.50 26.14 9.27
C ARG A 427 3.82 24.89 9.82
N PHE A 428 3.82 23.80 9.06
CA PHE A 428 3.39 22.50 9.52
C PHE A 428 4.23 22.03 10.72
N VAL A 429 5.56 22.01 10.61
CA VAL A 429 6.44 21.62 11.74
C VAL A 429 6.19 22.50 12.96
N ASP A 430 6.11 23.82 12.78
CA ASP A 430 5.82 24.75 13.87
C ASP A 430 4.44 24.45 14.50
N THR A 431 3.42 24.16 13.68
CA THR A 431 2.07 23.79 14.15
C THR A 431 2.06 22.47 14.93
N ILE A 432 2.84 21.47 14.50
CA ILE A 432 2.99 20.19 15.20
C ILE A 432 3.66 20.38 16.56
N VAL A 433 4.68 21.25 16.63
CA VAL A 433 5.37 21.60 17.89
C VAL A 433 4.47 22.38 18.83
N ASP A 434 3.88 23.49 18.35
CA ASP A 434 3.03 24.36 19.16
C ASP A 434 1.75 23.64 19.63
N GLY A 435 1.25 22.71 18.81
CA GLY A 435 0.13 21.85 19.15
C GLY A 435 0.45 20.73 20.15
N GLY A 436 1.72 20.51 20.49
CA GLY A 436 2.17 19.44 21.39
C GLY A 436 1.81 18.05 20.88
N VAL A 437 1.95 17.80 19.57
CA VAL A 437 1.53 16.54 18.93
C VAL A 437 2.36 15.37 19.43
N ASN A 438 1.71 14.32 19.96
CA ASN A 438 2.36 13.11 20.44
C ASN A 438 2.47 12.02 19.37
N VAL A 439 1.44 11.92 18.52
CA VAL A 439 1.40 10.97 17.41
C VAL A 439 0.99 11.68 16.13
N LEU A 440 1.83 11.52 15.11
CA LEU A 440 1.61 12.04 13.76
C LEU A 440 1.53 10.87 12.79
N GLN A 441 0.53 10.84 11.90
CA GLN A 441 0.55 9.92 10.76
C GLN A 441 0.50 10.67 9.44
N ILE A 442 1.46 10.37 8.57
CA ILE A 442 1.63 10.99 7.25
C ILE A 442 2.12 9.95 6.25
N VAL A 443 2.10 10.26 4.96
CA VAL A 443 2.64 9.35 3.94
C VAL A 443 4.17 9.45 3.87
N PRO A 444 4.90 8.37 3.51
CA PRO A 444 6.36 8.39 3.40
C PRO A 444 6.92 9.54 2.56
N SER A 445 6.28 9.86 1.43
CA SER A 445 6.67 10.99 0.58
C SER A 445 6.57 12.35 1.28
N TYR A 446 5.60 12.55 2.17
CA TYR A 446 5.49 13.79 2.94
C TYR A 446 6.46 13.81 4.12
N LEU A 447 6.72 12.66 4.76
CA LEU A 447 7.77 12.52 5.77
C LEU A 447 9.14 12.91 5.22
N GLU A 448 9.46 12.53 3.99
CA GLU A 448 10.67 12.93 3.29
C GLU A 448 10.80 14.47 3.17
N ALA A 449 9.70 15.18 2.90
CA ALA A 449 9.71 16.64 2.83
C ALA A 449 9.88 17.29 4.20
N VAL A 450 9.20 16.76 5.23
CA VAL A 450 9.36 17.20 6.62
C VAL A 450 10.79 16.98 7.09
N LEU A 451 11.38 15.82 6.79
CA LEU A 451 12.74 15.48 7.17
C LEU A 451 13.77 16.40 6.49
N ALA A 452 13.57 16.73 5.22
CA ALA A 452 14.42 17.68 4.52
C ALA A 452 14.42 19.07 5.19
N GLU A 453 13.26 19.54 5.67
CA GLU A 453 13.16 20.77 6.46
C GLU A 453 13.88 20.64 7.81
N LEU A 454 13.69 19.54 8.53
CA LEU A 454 14.34 19.31 9.84
C LEU A 454 15.87 19.17 9.73
N GLU A 455 16.39 18.62 8.63
CA GLU A 455 17.83 18.54 8.35
C GLU A 455 18.43 19.93 8.11
N GLN A 456 17.69 20.83 7.44
CA GLN A 456 18.15 22.20 7.19
C GLN A 456 17.98 23.13 8.39
N ARG A 457 16.85 23.01 9.10
CA ARG A 457 16.51 23.80 10.27
C ARG A 457 16.15 22.86 11.41
N PRO A 458 17.15 22.33 12.14
CA PRO A 458 16.90 21.45 13.27
C PRO A 458 15.88 22.04 14.25
N ARG A 459 14.91 21.22 14.61
CA ARG A 459 13.89 21.49 15.64
C ARG A 459 13.83 20.31 16.59
N GLN A 460 13.60 20.62 17.85
CA GLN A 460 13.19 19.61 18.82
C GLN A 460 11.69 19.40 18.67
N LEU A 461 11.26 18.15 18.73
CA LEU A 461 9.86 17.74 18.71
C LEU A 461 9.56 17.09 20.08
N PRO A 462 9.52 17.87 21.17
CA PRO A 462 9.63 17.34 22.53
C PRO A 462 8.47 16.43 22.94
N ASP A 463 7.28 16.66 22.41
CA ASP A 463 6.08 15.88 22.72
C ASP A 463 5.87 14.68 21.80
N LEU A 464 6.47 14.71 20.59
CA LEU A 464 6.26 13.71 19.56
C LEU A 464 7.05 12.44 19.87
N HIS A 465 6.36 11.34 20.20
CA HIS A 465 7.00 10.05 20.49
C HIS A 465 6.88 9.04 19.35
N CYS A 466 5.94 9.25 18.42
CA CYS A 466 5.78 8.36 17.26
C CYS A 466 5.32 9.11 16.00
N VAL A 467 6.01 8.83 14.89
CA VAL A 467 5.53 9.12 13.54
C VAL A 467 5.13 7.81 12.87
N SER A 468 3.84 7.67 12.56
CA SER A 468 3.34 6.59 11.74
C SER A 468 3.39 6.98 10.25
N VAL A 469 3.76 6.02 9.40
CA VAL A 469 3.68 6.16 7.95
C VAL A 469 2.84 5.05 7.36
N THR A 470 1.96 5.40 6.42
CA THR A 470 1.10 4.44 5.69
C THR A 470 0.84 4.94 4.28
N GLY A 471 0.13 4.15 3.48
CA GLY A 471 -0.31 4.52 2.12
C GLY A 471 0.76 4.38 1.03
N GLU A 472 2.04 4.22 1.36
CA GLU A 472 3.13 3.93 0.41
C GLU A 472 4.15 2.98 1.02
N ALA A 473 4.93 2.28 0.18
CA ALA A 473 6.06 1.50 0.68
C ALA A 473 7.15 2.45 1.22
N VAL A 474 7.47 2.34 2.50
CA VAL A 474 8.53 3.14 3.12
C VAL A 474 9.92 2.59 2.75
N LYS A 475 10.83 3.50 2.39
CA LYS A 475 12.21 3.17 2.06
C LYS A 475 13.06 3.09 3.33
N ARG A 476 13.97 2.12 3.40
CA ARG A 476 14.89 1.97 4.53
C ARG A 476 15.76 3.21 4.72
N GLU A 477 16.17 3.85 3.63
CA GLU A 477 16.98 5.06 3.64
C GLU A 477 16.27 6.23 4.32
N LEU A 478 14.96 6.36 4.13
CA LEU A 478 14.14 7.38 4.80
C LEU A 478 14.11 7.13 6.32
N VAL A 479 13.90 5.88 6.74
CA VAL A 479 13.94 5.50 8.17
C VAL A 479 15.31 5.75 8.79
N GLN A 480 16.39 5.47 8.04
CA GLN A 480 17.76 5.72 8.49
C GLN A 480 18.03 7.22 8.71
N ARG A 481 17.64 8.07 7.76
CA ARG A 481 17.77 9.52 7.91
C ARG A 481 16.90 10.06 9.05
N TRP A 482 15.69 9.54 9.20
CA TRP A 482 14.81 9.91 10.31
C TRP A 482 15.47 9.64 11.67
N PHE A 483 15.97 8.44 11.92
CA PHE A 483 16.62 8.14 13.21
C PHE A 483 17.94 8.87 13.41
N ALA A 484 18.61 9.30 12.34
CA ALA A 484 19.78 10.19 12.45
C ALA A 484 19.39 11.60 12.91
N ALA A 485 18.25 12.13 12.43
CA ALA A 485 17.77 13.46 12.79
C ALA A 485 16.97 13.48 14.12
N GLN A 486 16.20 12.43 14.39
CA GLN A 486 15.23 12.34 15.50
C GLN A 486 15.32 10.96 16.20
N PRO A 487 16.46 10.63 16.86
CA PRO A 487 16.71 9.29 17.41
C PRO A 487 15.75 8.85 18.53
N GLY A 488 15.08 9.81 19.20
CA GLY A 488 14.13 9.53 20.28
C GLY A 488 12.70 9.24 19.81
N ILE A 489 12.39 9.43 18.53
CA ILE A 489 11.03 9.37 18.00
C ILE A 489 10.85 8.10 17.18
N LYS A 490 9.93 7.23 17.60
CA LYS A 490 9.64 5.96 16.93
C LYS A 490 9.05 6.19 15.55
N VAL A 491 9.32 5.28 14.62
CA VAL A 491 8.67 5.24 13.30
C VAL A 491 7.78 4.00 13.25
N ALA A 492 6.48 4.17 13.03
CA ALA A 492 5.56 3.07 12.83
C ALA A 492 5.28 2.90 11.33
N ASN A 493 5.72 1.80 10.71
CA ASN A 493 5.29 1.45 9.36
C ASN A 493 3.95 0.72 9.45
N ALA A 494 2.87 1.41 9.07
CA ALA A 494 1.52 0.91 9.13
C ALA A 494 1.05 0.49 7.73
N TYR A 495 0.20 -0.53 7.69
CA TYR A 495 -0.31 -1.09 6.45
C TYR A 495 -1.73 -1.60 6.64
N GLY A 496 -2.57 -1.29 5.67
CA GLY A 496 -3.91 -1.84 5.51
C GLY A 496 -4.55 -1.31 4.25
N LEU A 497 -5.81 -1.68 4.06
CA LEU A 497 -6.63 -1.26 2.94
C LEU A 497 -7.99 -0.75 3.44
N THR A 498 -8.62 0.08 2.63
CA THR A 498 -9.96 0.59 2.92
C THR A 498 -10.98 -0.53 3.11
N GLU A 499 -10.85 -1.62 2.35
CA GLU A 499 -11.72 -2.80 2.49
C GLU A 499 -11.49 -3.60 3.77
N THR A 500 -10.43 -3.31 4.53
CA THR A 500 -10.05 -3.96 5.78
C THR A 500 -10.11 -3.01 6.97
N SER A 501 -10.98 -2.00 6.92
CA SER A 501 -11.15 -1.02 8.01
C SER A 501 -9.84 -0.32 8.40
N ASP A 502 -9.11 0.20 7.39
CA ASP A 502 -7.83 0.92 7.54
C ASP A 502 -6.66 -0.04 7.93
N ASP A 503 -5.67 0.42 8.70
CA ASP A 503 -4.45 -0.31 9.03
C ASP A 503 -4.73 -1.64 9.77
N THR A 504 -4.14 -2.73 9.25
CA THR A 504 -4.21 -4.12 9.72
C THR A 504 -2.89 -4.61 10.33
N ASN A 505 -1.78 -3.91 10.09
CA ASN A 505 -0.46 -4.25 10.62
C ASN A 505 0.27 -2.97 11.06
N HIS A 506 1.04 -3.07 12.13
CA HIS A 506 1.91 -1.99 12.62
C HIS A 506 3.30 -2.51 12.96
N GLU A 507 4.34 -2.05 12.26
CA GLU A 507 5.72 -2.24 12.67
C GLU A 507 6.24 -0.97 13.38
N VAL A 508 6.22 -0.98 14.71
CA VAL A 508 6.72 0.14 15.52
C VAL A 508 8.22 -0.01 15.76
N MET A 509 9.01 0.82 15.08
CA MET A 509 10.46 0.78 15.09
C MET A 509 11.05 1.85 16.02
N ALA A 510 12.05 1.45 16.81
CA ALA A 510 12.91 2.36 17.57
C ALA A 510 14.35 2.42 17.00
N ARG A 511 14.60 1.69 15.90
CA ARG A 511 15.87 1.64 15.19
C ARG A 511 15.62 1.27 13.73
N VAL A 512 16.61 1.52 12.88
CA VAL A 512 16.59 1.09 11.48
C VAL A 512 16.48 -0.44 11.40
N PRO A 513 15.59 -1.00 10.56
CA PRO A 513 15.52 -2.45 10.36
C PRO A 513 16.78 -2.98 9.69
N ASP A 514 17.15 -4.22 10.06
CA ASP A 514 18.36 -4.89 9.58
C ASP A 514 18.24 -5.34 8.11
N GLY A 515 17.02 -5.67 7.67
CA GLY A 515 16.72 -6.11 6.31
C GLY A 515 16.74 -4.98 5.27
N PRO A 516 16.82 -5.32 3.97
CA PRO A 516 16.85 -4.34 2.88
C PRO A 516 15.52 -3.61 2.66
N ARG A 517 14.40 -4.20 3.12
CA ARG A 517 13.07 -3.61 3.10
C ARG A 517 12.58 -3.39 4.53
N VAL A 518 11.72 -2.39 4.69
CA VAL A 518 11.03 -2.16 5.96
C VAL A 518 9.83 -3.11 6.04
N PRO A 519 9.73 -3.96 7.08
CA PRO A 519 8.60 -4.87 7.21
C PRO A 519 7.32 -4.11 7.60
N LEU A 520 6.17 -4.74 7.37
CA LEU A 520 4.84 -4.23 7.75
C LEU A 520 4.44 -4.62 9.17
N GLY A 521 5.21 -5.52 9.81
CA GLY A 521 4.95 -6.00 11.17
C GLY A 521 4.00 -7.18 11.23
N ARG A 522 3.61 -7.56 12.44
CA ARG A 522 2.57 -8.59 12.67
C ARG A 522 1.17 -7.98 12.53
N PRO A 523 0.14 -8.79 12.27
CA PRO A 523 -1.24 -8.30 12.26
C PRO A 523 -1.62 -7.71 13.61
N VAL A 524 -2.42 -6.65 13.59
CA VAL A 524 -3.00 -6.06 14.80
C VAL A 524 -4.05 -6.99 15.39
N ARG A 525 -4.45 -6.72 16.64
CA ARG A 525 -5.44 -7.51 17.37
C ARG A 525 -6.68 -7.88 16.54
N ASN A 526 -7.17 -9.10 16.71
CA ASN A 526 -8.34 -9.66 16.02
C ASN A 526 -8.27 -9.70 14.47
N VAL A 527 -7.10 -9.43 13.88
CA VAL A 527 -6.90 -9.50 12.43
C VAL A 527 -6.13 -10.75 12.08
N ARG A 528 -6.60 -11.44 11.03
CA ARG A 528 -5.91 -12.58 10.44
C ARG A 528 -5.42 -12.19 9.06
N VAL A 529 -4.18 -12.57 8.76
CA VAL A 529 -3.54 -12.34 7.47
C VAL A 529 -3.02 -13.68 6.98
N TYR A 530 -3.32 -14.02 5.73
CA TYR A 530 -2.74 -15.18 5.06
C TYR A 530 -1.95 -14.72 3.85
N VAL A 531 -0.87 -15.44 3.54
CA VAL A 531 -0.15 -15.30 2.27
C VAL A 531 -0.43 -16.56 1.48
N VAL A 532 -1.17 -16.43 0.38
CA VAL A 532 -1.80 -17.57 -0.30
C VAL A 532 -1.46 -17.64 -1.80
N ASP A 533 -1.67 -18.81 -2.38
CA ASP A 533 -1.64 -19.05 -3.82
C ASP A 533 -2.98 -18.70 -4.51
N GLU A 534 -3.08 -19.00 -5.81
CA GLU A 534 -4.31 -18.80 -6.59
C GLU A 534 -5.53 -19.60 -6.11
N HIS A 535 -5.33 -20.63 -5.29
CA HIS A 535 -6.38 -21.49 -4.72
C HIS A 535 -6.75 -21.09 -3.28
N LEU A 536 -6.22 -19.98 -2.76
CA LEU A 536 -6.38 -19.54 -1.37
C LEU A 536 -5.77 -20.50 -0.35
N ALA A 537 -4.79 -21.32 -0.77
CA ALA A 537 -4.00 -22.13 0.13
C ALA A 537 -2.77 -21.34 0.62
N PRO A 538 -2.47 -21.32 1.94
CA PRO A 538 -1.25 -20.72 2.44
C PRO A 538 -0.02 -21.30 1.74
N VAL A 539 0.83 -20.41 1.23
CA VAL A 539 2.10 -20.80 0.60
C VAL A 539 3.08 -21.26 1.69
N PRO A 540 4.14 -22.02 1.35
CA PRO A 540 5.23 -22.31 2.28
C PRO A 540 5.68 -21.05 3.01
N LEU A 541 5.87 -21.13 4.34
CA LEU A 541 6.33 -19.99 5.14
C LEU A 541 7.46 -19.31 4.41
N GLY A 542 7.27 -18.00 4.10
CA GLY A 542 8.06 -16.94 3.43
C GLY A 542 8.26 -17.05 1.90
N ALA A 543 7.58 -17.99 1.24
CA ALA A 543 7.38 -17.91 -0.18
C ALA A 543 6.52 -16.68 -0.51
N PRO A 544 6.67 -16.09 -1.71
CA PRO A 544 5.81 -14.99 -2.13
C PRO A 544 4.39 -15.50 -2.46
N GLY A 545 3.36 -14.77 -2.05
CA GLY A 545 1.97 -15.04 -2.37
C GLY A 545 1.09 -13.79 -2.29
N GLU A 546 -0.20 -13.95 -2.60
CA GLU A 546 -1.21 -12.89 -2.41
C GLU A 546 -1.47 -12.70 -0.91
N ILE A 547 -1.44 -11.46 -0.43
CA ILE A 547 -1.83 -11.12 0.95
C ILE A 547 -3.36 -11.05 0.99
N VAL A 548 -3.99 -11.86 1.83
CA VAL A 548 -5.45 -11.86 2.04
C VAL A 548 -5.78 -11.69 3.52
N PHE A 549 -6.94 -11.13 3.81
CA PHE A 549 -7.33 -10.72 5.17
C PHE A 549 -8.61 -11.40 5.61
N SER A 550 -8.66 -11.83 6.86
CA SER A 550 -9.84 -12.40 7.52
C SER A 550 -10.03 -11.79 8.91
N GLY A 551 -11.16 -12.09 9.53
CA GLY A 551 -11.55 -11.56 10.84
C GLY A 551 -12.27 -10.21 10.76
N VAL A 552 -12.31 -9.52 11.90
CA VAL A 552 -13.21 -8.37 12.13
C VAL A 552 -12.91 -7.14 11.26
N CYS A 553 -11.71 -7.07 10.67
CA CYS A 553 -11.31 -5.95 9.82
C CYS A 553 -12.03 -5.95 8.46
N VAL A 554 -12.45 -7.11 7.96
CA VAL A 554 -12.98 -7.27 6.60
C VAL A 554 -14.36 -6.61 6.47
N GLY A 555 -14.44 -5.62 5.59
CA GLY A 555 -15.67 -4.90 5.28
C GLY A 555 -16.78 -5.79 4.68
N ARG A 556 -17.98 -5.22 4.58
CA ARG A 556 -19.17 -5.92 4.07
C ARG A 556 -19.09 -6.18 2.56
N GLY A 557 -18.38 -5.34 1.82
CA GLY A 557 -18.27 -5.39 0.37
C GLY A 557 -18.16 -4.00 -0.25
N TYR A 558 -18.53 -3.91 -1.53
CA TYR A 558 -18.61 -2.64 -2.25
C TYR A 558 -20.08 -2.19 -2.42
N VAL A 559 -20.35 -0.91 -2.14
CA VAL A 559 -21.70 -0.33 -2.20
C VAL A 559 -22.29 -0.47 -3.59
N ASN A 560 -23.47 -1.10 -3.65
CA ASN A 560 -24.23 -1.35 -4.88
C ASN A 560 -23.44 -2.07 -6.00
N ASP A 561 -22.40 -2.84 -5.64
CA ASP A 561 -21.52 -3.55 -6.58
C ASP A 561 -21.35 -5.04 -6.20
N PRO A 562 -22.38 -5.87 -6.42
CA PRO A 562 -22.35 -7.28 -6.02
C PRO A 562 -21.30 -8.10 -6.80
N GLU A 563 -21.02 -7.73 -8.06
CA GLU A 563 -20.05 -8.44 -8.90
C GLU A 563 -18.62 -8.27 -8.38
N ARG A 564 -18.18 -7.03 -8.14
CA ARG A 564 -16.84 -6.80 -7.55
C ARG A 564 -16.77 -7.29 -6.12
N THR A 565 -17.89 -7.24 -5.38
CA THR A 565 -17.94 -7.79 -4.02
C THR A 565 -17.67 -9.29 -4.04
N ALA A 566 -18.38 -10.06 -4.88
CA ALA A 566 -18.17 -11.51 -4.96
C ALA A 566 -16.76 -11.90 -5.45
N ALA A 567 -16.12 -11.05 -6.26
CA ALA A 567 -14.76 -11.30 -6.75
C ALA A 567 -13.68 -11.05 -5.68
N ALA A 568 -13.88 -10.05 -4.81
CA ALA A 568 -12.87 -9.62 -3.83
C ALA A 568 -13.13 -10.11 -2.39
N PHE A 569 -14.39 -10.31 -2.01
CA PHE A 569 -14.83 -10.76 -0.69
C PHE A 569 -15.37 -12.18 -0.80
N VAL A 570 -14.50 -13.16 -0.61
CA VAL A 570 -14.78 -14.59 -0.80
C VAL A 570 -14.99 -15.27 0.55
N PRO A 571 -15.65 -16.45 0.62
CA PRO A 571 -15.73 -17.20 1.87
C PRO A 571 -14.33 -17.61 2.37
N ASP A 572 -14.10 -17.53 3.69
CA ASP A 572 -12.87 -18.06 4.28
C ASP A 572 -12.93 -19.61 4.33
N PRO A 573 -12.06 -20.33 3.60
CA PRO A 573 -12.09 -21.79 3.57
C PRO A 573 -11.67 -22.42 4.90
N TYR A 574 -11.03 -21.66 5.80
CA TYR A 574 -10.56 -22.13 7.11
C TYR A 574 -11.46 -21.70 8.27
N ARG A 575 -12.40 -20.78 8.04
CA ARG A 575 -13.29 -20.21 9.08
C ARG A 575 -14.72 -20.10 8.55
N PRO A 576 -15.56 -21.15 8.72
CA PRO A 576 -16.94 -21.13 8.25
C PRO A 576 -17.72 -19.93 8.81
N GLY A 577 -18.35 -19.16 7.92
CA GLY A 577 -19.12 -17.96 8.27
C GLY A 577 -18.31 -16.66 8.24
N GLU A 578 -16.98 -16.73 8.16
CA GLU A 578 -16.12 -15.56 7.93
C GLU A 578 -15.85 -15.33 6.43
N ARG A 579 -15.33 -14.14 6.12
CA ARG A 579 -14.99 -13.70 4.76
C ARG A 579 -13.49 -13.43 4.68
N LEU A 580 -12.90 -13.80 3.55
CA LEU A 580 -11.59 -13.36 3.11
C LEU A 580 -11.72 -12.17 2.16
N TYR A 581 -10.91 -11.14 2.38
CA TYR A 581 -10.68 -10.08 1.41
C TYR A 581 -9.38 -10.31 0.64
N ARG A 582 -9.50 -10.33 -0.69
CA ARG A 582 -8.40 -10.44 -1.65
C ARG A 582 -7.85 -9.07 -1.99
N SER A 583 -6.65 -8.75 -1.49
CA SER A 583 -6.10 -7.40 -1.58
C SER A 583 -5.46 -7.08 -2.94
N GLY A 584 -5.04 -8.10 -3.70
CA GLY A 584 -4.15 -7.97 -4.86
C GLY A 584 -2.71 -7.56 -4.54
N ASP A 585 -2.38 -7.33 -3.25
CA ASP A 585 -1.02 -7.12 -2.79
C ASP A 585 -0.27 -8.45 -2.68
N HIS A 586 1.02 -8.43 -2.98
CA HIS A 586 1.91 -9.57 -2.86
C HIS A 586 2.93 -9.34 -1.75
N GLY A 587 3.16 -10.38 -0.96
CA GLY A 587 4.08 -10.35 0.16
C GLY A 587 4.58 -11.72 0.56
N ARG A 588 5.32 -11.77 1.67
CA ARG A 588 5.78 -13.01 2.29
C ARG A 588 5.99 -12.84 3.78
N TRP A 589 5.90 -13.94 4.52
CA TRP A 589 6.28 -13.99 5.93
C TRP A 589 7.80 -14.02 6.11
N LEU A 590 8.30 -13.18 7.02
CA LEU A 590 9.67 -13.27 7.51
C LEU A 590 9.77 -14.33 8.62
N PRO A 591 10.97 -14.86 8.90
CA PRO A 591 11.16 -15.90 9.93
C PRO A 591 10.68 -15.52 11.34
N ASP A 592 10.60 -14.23 11.65
CA ASP A 592 10.12 -13.70 12.93
C ASP A 592 8.61 -13.43 12.96
N GLY A 593 7.89 -13.80 11.90
CA GLY A 593 6.45 -13.61 11.76
C GLY A 593 6.03 -12.20 11.36
N ARG A 594 6.95 -11.31 10.99
CA ARG A 594 6.59 -10.03 10.35
C ARG A 594 6.30 -10.22 8.86
N LEU A 595 5.40 -9.40 8.32
CA LEU A 595 5.08 -9.42 6.90
C LEU A 595 6.02 -8.51 6.10
N GLU A 596 6.49 -8.96 4.94
CA GLU A 596 7.24 -8.14 3.98
C GLU A 596 6.40 -7.89 2.72
N PHE A 597 6.26 -6.64 2.32
CA PHE A 597 5.56 -6.24 1.10
C PHE A 597 6.48 -6.31 -0.13
N LEU A 598 6.04 -7.02 -1.16
CA LEU A 598 6.80 -7.23 -2.40
C LEU A 598 6.27 -6.40 -3.58
N GLY A 599 5.01 -5.94 -3.51
CA GLY A 599 4.40 -5.10 -4.54
C GLY A 599 2.97 -5.53 -4.85
N ARG A 600 2.44 -5.09 -5.99
CA ARG A 600 1.15 -5.54 -6.55
C ARG A 600 1.38 -6.32 -7.82
N ARG A 601 0.53 -7.31 -8.09
CA ARG A 601 0.50 -8.03 -9.38
C ARG A 601 -0.30 -7.30 -10.45
N ASP A 602 -1.27 -6.49 -10.05
CA ASP A 602 -2.13 -5.73 -10.95
C ASP A 602 -1.50 -4.37 -11.35
N THR A 603 -2.26 -3.58 -12.11
CA THR A 603 -1.83 -2.26 -12.61
C THR A 603 -2.06 -1.13 -11.62
N GLN A 604 -2.52 -1.41 -10.39
CA GLN A 604 -2.80 -0.38 -9.41
C GLN A 604 -1.49 0.19 -8.85
N VAL A 605 -1.45 1.50 -8.66
CA VAL A 605 -0.28 2.22 -8.17
C VAL A 605 -0.63 3.06 -6.95
N LYS A 606 0.32 3.22 -6.02
CA LYS A 606 0.24 4.16 -4.89
C LYS A 606 1.15 5.34 -5.22
N LEU A 607 0.57 6.49 -5.55
CA LEU A 607 1.32 7.71 -5.88
C LEU A 607 0.96 8.81 -4.88
N ARG A 608 1.94 9.27 -4.09
CA ARG A 608 1.77 10.39 -3.13
C ARG A 608 0.69 10.08 -2.08
N GLY A 609 0.59 8.81 -1.67
CA GLY A 609 -0.46 8.28 -0.80
C GLY A 609 -1.80 7.99 -1.49
N PHE A 610 -2.00 8.41 -2.74
CA PHE A 610 -3.23 8.13 -3.48
C PHE A 610 -3.16 6.74 -4.11
N ARG A 611 -4.16 5.90 -3.80
CA ARG A 611 -4.40 4.63 -4.47
C ARG A 611 -5.07 4.91 -5.81
N ILE A 612 -4.36 4.68 -6.91
CA ILE A 612 -4.81 5.00 -8.26
C ILE A 612 -4.85 3.73 -9.10
N GLU A 613 -6.02 3.43 -9.63
CA GLU A 613 -6.23 2.41 -10.65
C GLU A 613 -5.99 3.01 -12.03
N ILE A 614 -4.96 2.53 -12.72
CA ILE A 614 -4.59 3.03 -14.04
C ILE A 614 -5.74 2.85 -15.04
N GLY A 615 -6.55 1.80 -14.88
CA GLY A 615 -7.76 1.57 -15.67
C GLY A 615 -8.83 2.66 -15.56
N GLU A 616 -8.91 3.40 -14.43
CA GLU A 616 -9.82 4.54 -14.26
C GLU A 616 -9.49 5.69 -15.18
N ILE A 617 -8.19 5.95 -15.31
CA ILE A 617 -7.70 7.00 -16.20
C ILE A 617 -7.87 6.56 -17.65
N GLU A 618 -7.58 5.29 -17.97
CA GLU A 618 -7.74 4.72 -19.30
C GLU A 618 -9.21 4.76 -19.75
N ASN A 619 -10.16 4.41 -18.88
CA ASN A 619 -11.59 4.47 -19.21
C ASN A 619 -12.11 5.90 -19.34
N ALA A 620 -11.65 6.83 -18.51
CA ALA A 620 -11.96 8.24 -18.69
C ALA A 620 -11.42 8.76 -20.03
N LEU A 621 -10.24 8.31 -20.46
CA LEU A 621 -9.63 8.64 -21.74
C LEU A 621 -10.45 8.09 -22.92
N LEU A 622 -10.97 6.87 -22.83
CA LEU A 622 -11.84 6.28 -23.84
C LEU A 622 -13.20 7.00 -23.98
N ARG A 623 -13.66 7.71 -22.95
CA ARG A 623 -14.89 8.52 -23.00
C ARG A 623 -14.68 9.87 -23.71
N VAL A 624 -13.44 10.26 -24.02
CA VAL A 624 -13.15 11.50 -24.75
C VAL A 624 -13.51 11.33 -26.23
N PRO A 625 -14.35 12.21 -26.81
CA PRO A 625 -14.72 12.12 -28.23
C PRO A 625 -13.49 12.11 -29.15
N GLY A 626 -13.43 11.12 -30.04
CA GLY A 626 -12.33 10.97 -30.98
C GLY A 626 -11.23 10.02 -30.50
N VAL A 627 -11.19 9.64 -29.22
CA VAL A 627 -10.29 8.58 -28.72
C VAL A 627 -10.87 7.21 -29.07
N ARG A 628 -10.04 6.33 -29.65
CA ARG A 628 -10.37 4.93 -29.94
C ARG A 628 -9.77 3.97 -28.93
N ASP A 629 -8.49 4.16 -28.59
CA ASP A 629 -7.75 3.33 -27.64
C ASP A 629 -6.96 4.24 -26.69
N GLY A 630 -6.75 3.81 -25.45
CA GLY A 630 -6.04 4.57 -24.42
C GLY A 630 -5.20 3.67 -23.52
N ALA A 631 -4.01 4.13 -23.14
CA ALA A 631 -3.13 3.46 -22.18
C ALA A 631 -2.39 4.48 -21.33
N VAL A 632 -2.21 4.20 -20.05
CA VAL A 632 -1.57 5.10 -19.10
C VAL A 632 -0.41 4.39 -18.42
N VAL A 633 0.71 5.09 -18.25
CA VAL A 633 1.91 4.55 -17.58
C VAL A 633 2.38 5.51 -16.51
N VAL A 634 3.05 4.95 -15.50
CA VAL A 634 3.78 5.74 -14.51
C VAL A 634 5.24 5.78 -14.92
N VAL A 635 5.79 7.00 -15.01
CA VAL A 635 7.22 7.23 -15.27
C VAL A 635 7.93 7.74 -14.01
N ARG A 636 9.25 7.94 -14.08
CA ARG A 636 10.06 8.49 -12.98
C ARG A 636 9.44 9.78 -12.39
N GLY A 637 9.58 9.94 -11.07
CA GLY A 637 8.96 11.04 -10.33
C GLY A 637 7.48 10.84 -9.97
N ALA A 638 6.96 9.60 -10.06
CA ALA A 638 5.57 9.28 -9.74
C ALA A 638 4.59 10.12 -10.60
N ARG A 639 4.80 10.10 -11.92
CA ARG A 639 4.06 10.92 -12.89
C ARG A 639 3.29 10.05 -13.87
N LEU A 640 2.02 10.40 -14.09
CA LEU A 640 1.12 9.72 -15.01
C LEU A 640 1.29 10.29 -16.42
N VAL A 641 1.49 9.42 -17.41
CA VAL A 641 1.56 9.76 -18.84
C VAL A 641 0.54 8.90 -19.58
N ALA A 642 -0.30 9.54 -20.40
CA ALA A 642 -1.28 8.85 -21.22
C ALA A 642 -0.83 8.77 -22.69
N PHE A 643 -1.22 7.68 -23.34
CA PHE A 643 -1.14 7.46 -24.77
C PHE A 643 -2.54 7.18 -25.29
N CYS A 644 -2.89 7.75 -26.43
CA CYS A 644 -4.20 7.55 -27.05
C CYS A 644 -4.10 7.42 -28.57
N THR A 645 -5.08 6.76 -29.17
CA THR A 645 -5.23 6.67 -30.63
C THR A 645 -6.58 7.23 -31.05
N GLY A 646 -6.73 7.60 -32.34
CA GLY A 646 -8.00 8.13 -32.88
C GLY A 646 -7.83 9.42 -33.68
N ALA A 647 -8.85 10.27 -33.76
CA ALA A 647 -8.77 11.56 -34.45
C ALA A 647 -8.00 12.60 -33.61
N GLU A 648 -7.33 13.58 -34.23
CA GLU A 648 -6.46 14.56 -33.56
C GLU A 648 -7.18 15.27 -32.39
N LEU A 649 -6.60 15.22 -31.20
CA LEU A 649 -7.31 15.44 -29.95
C LEU A 649 -6.95 16.80 -29.34
N VAL A 650 -7.84 17.78 -29.49
CA VAL A 650 -7.76 19.05 -28.76
C VAL A 650 -8.56 18.94 -27.46
N GLY A 651 -7.93 19.29 -26.34
CA GLY A 651 -8.62 19.44 -25.06
C GLY A 651 -8.82 18.16 -24.23
N VAL A 652 -7.96 17.13 -24.41
CA VAL A 652 -8.11 15.83 -23.71
C VAL A 652 -7.90 15.99 -22.21
N GLN A 653 -6.85 16.69 -21.79
CA GLN A 653 -6.52 16.87 -20.37
C GLN A 653 -7.62 17.64 -19.65
N GLU A 654 -8.20 18.67 -20.26
CA GLU A 654 -9.32 19.43 -19.71
C GLU A 654 -10.57 18.57 -19.55
N ARG A 655 -10.82 17.64 -20.48
CA ARG A 655 -11.94 16.69 -20.36
C ARG A 655 -11.69 15.66 -19.26
N LEU A 656 -10.47 15.13 -19.15
CA LEU A 656 -10.09 14.24 -18.05
C LEU A 656 -10.24 14.94 -16.69
N ALA A 657 -9.84 16.21 -16.59
CA ALA A 657 -9.95 17.00 -15.36
C ALA A 657 -11.41 17.29 -14.92
N ARG A 658 -12.40 17.12 -15.81
CA ARG A 658 -13.83 17.21 -15.44
C ARG A 658 -14.37 15.91 -14.81
N ALA A 659 -13.77 14.77 -15.15
CA ALA A 659 -14.22 13.46 -14.69
C ALA A 659 -13.37 12.90 -13.54
N LEU A 660 -12.09 13.26 -13.50
CA LEU A 660 -11.09 12.71 -12.59
C LEU A 660 -10.61 13.76 -11.57
N PRO A 661 -10.26 13.35 -10.33
CA PRO A 661 -9.54 14.19 -9.39
C PRO A 661 -8.21 14.65 -9.97
N ALA A 662 -7.75 15.82 -9.55
CA ALA A 662 -6.51 16.42 -10.06
C ALA A 662 -5.29 15.47 -9.98
N TYR A 663 -5.20 14.64 -8.94
CA TYR A 663 -4.09 13.69 -8.76
C TYR A 663 -4.13 12.49 -9.72
N MET A 664 -5.25 12.23 -10.40
CA MET A 664 -5.39 11.17 -11.41
C MET A 664 -5.24 11.68 -12.85
N VAL A 665 -5.23 12.99 -13.07
CA VAL A 665 -5.10 13.56 -14.42
C VAL A 665 -3.66 13.37 -14.92
N PRO A 666 -3.43 12.72 -16.09
CA PRO A 666 -2.09 12.57 -16.66
C PRO A 666 -1.41 13.91 -16.92
N ALA A 667 -0.14 14.01 -16.56
CA ALA A 667 0.67 15.20 -16.78
C ALA A 667 0.94 15.47 -18.27
N ALA A 668 0.94 14.42 -19.09
CA ALA A 668 1.06 14.51 -20.54
C ALA A 668 0.15 13.47 -21.23
N VAL A 669 -0.31 13.80 -22.43
CA VAL A 669 -1.11 12.93 -23.28
C VAL A 669 -0.51 12.91 -24.68
N TYR A 670 -0.06 11.75 -25.14
CA TYR A 670 0.54 11.59 -26.47
C TYR A 670 -0.38 10.83 -27.41
N TRP A 671 -0.58 11.38 -28.61
CA TRP A 671 -1.27 10.68 -29.67
C TRP A 671 -0.35 9.66 -30.36
N ARG A 672 -0.93 8.52 -30.75
CA ARG A 672 -0.29 7.46 -31.53
C ARG A 672 -1.26 6.90 -32.56
N GLU A 673 -0.73 6.48 -33.71
CA GLU A 673 -1.54 5.77 -34.71
C GLU A 673 -2.03 4.42 -34.15
N ARG A 674 -1.18 3.73 -33.39
CA ARG A 674 -1.45 2.45 -32.70
C ARG A 674 -0.67 2.37 -31.38
N LEU A 675 -1.25 1.70 -30.38
CA LEU A 675 -0.53 1.35 -29.16
C LEU A 675 0.35 0.12 -29.39
N PRO A 676 1.57 0.06 -28.82
CA PRO A 676 2.40 -1.13 -28.88
C PRO A 676 1.74 -2.26 -28.09
N LEU A 677 1.78 -3.47 -28.65
CA LEU A 677 1.20 -4.67 -28.05
C LEU A 677 2.31 -5.70 -27.82
N THR A 678 2.16 -6.48 -26.75
CA THR A 678 2.97 -7.67 -26.45
C THR A 678 2.68 -8.78 -27.47
N ALA A 679 3.50 -9.84 -27.49
CA ALA A 679 3.28 -11.02 -28.33
C ALA A 679 1.90 -11.70 -28.10
N ASN A 680 1.30 -11.47 -26.93
CA ASN A 680 -0.03 -11.97 -26.56
C ASN A 680 -1.17 -10.99 -26.89
N GLY A 681 -0.91 -9.92 -27.65
CA GLY A 681 -1.91 -8.95 -28.09
C GLY A 681 -2.41 -7.96 -27.03
N LYS A 682 -1.82 -7.97 -25.81
CA LYS A 682 -2.11 -6.99 -24.74
C LYS A 682 -1.24 -5.75 -24.91
N THR A 683 -1.70 -4.58 -24.47
CA THR A 683 -0.90 -3.34 -24.43
C THR A 683 0.46 -3.55 -23.76
N ASP A 684 1.54 -3.23 -24.47
CA ASP A 684 2.89 -3.33 -23.96
C ASP A 684 3.26 -2.10 -23.14
N ARG A 685 2.90 -2.15 -21.85
CA ARG A 685 3.19 -1.07 -20.90
C ARG A 685 4.69 -0.83 -20.70
N ARG A 686 5.54 -1.85 -20.87
CA ARG A 686 7.00 -1.68 -20.72
C ARG A 686 7.55 -0.84 -21.86
N THR A 687 7.13 -1.16 -23.09
CA THR A 687 7.47 -0.35 -24.27
C THR A 687 6.88 1.04 -24.15
N LEU A 688 5.63 1.20 -23.67
CA LEU A 688 5.04 2.52 -23.43
C LEU A 688 5.76 3.32 -22.35
N THR A 689 6.21 2.72 -21.26
CA THR A 689 7.00 3.41 -20.22
C THR A 689 8.32 3.88 -20.78
N ALA A 690 9.06 3.01 -21.49
CA ALA A 690 10.31 3.40 -22.15
C ALA A 690 10.07 4.52 -23.18
N LEU A 691 8.99 4.43 -23.95
CA LEU A 691 8.59 5.44 -24.92
C LEU A 691 8.16 6.75 -24.26
N ALA A 692 7.49 6.70 -23.11
CA ALA A 692 7.13 7.89 -22.34
C ALA A 692 8.38 8.56 -21.75
N GLU A 693 9.33 7.76 -21.28
CA GLU A 693 10.64 8.28 -20.87
C GLU A 693 11.36 8.89 -22.06
N GLU A 694 11.42 8.21 -23.21
CA GLU A 694 12.03 8.71 -24.46
C GLU A 694 11.34 9.96 -25.00
N LEU A 695 10.02 10.04 -24.95
CA LEU A 695 9.25 11.21 -25.37
C LEU A 695 9.44 12.37 -24.41
N ALA A 696 9.46 12.13 -23.10
CA ALA A 696 9.85 13.15 -22.13
C ALA A 696 11.28 13.63 -22.43
N LEU A 697 12.19 12.68 -22.73
CA LEU A 697 13.56 12.93 -23.21
C LEU A 697 13.64 13.58 -24.60
N ALA A 698 12.59 13.53 -25.42
CA ALA A 698 12.54 14.04 -26.78
C ALA A 698 11.82 15.38 -26.85
N GLU A 699 10.86 15.65 -25.98
CA GLU A 699 10.37 17.00 -25.68
C GLU A 699 11.49 17.82 -25.01
N ASP A 700 12.28 17.19 -24.13
CA ASP A 700 13.52 17.74 -23.58
C ASP A 700 14.59 18.03 -24.66
N ARG A 701 14.57 17.29 -25.80
CA ARG A 701 15.54 17.44 -26.90
C ARG A 701 15.02 18.22 -28.11
N ALA A 702 13.72 18.29 -28.35
CA ALA A 702 13.10 19.07 -29.43
C ALA A 702 13.18 20.57 -29.12
N GLY A 703 13.44 20.93 -27.87
CA GLY A 703 14.08 22.19 -27.52
C GLY A 703 15.59 22.15 -27.79
N GLU A 704 16.08 21.70 -28.95
CA GLU A 704 17.52 21.66 -29.26
C GLU A 704 18.15 23.06 -29.42
N ASP A 705 17.38 24.11 -29.13
CA ASP A 705 17.83 25.40 -28.60
C ASP A 705 17.55 25.48 -27.07
N VAL A 706 18.06 24.54 -26.25
CA VAL A 706 17.94 24.66 -24.79
C VAL A 706 18.85 25.82 -24.40
N LEU A 707 18.29 27.03 -24.33
CA LEU A 707 18.93 28.15 -23.67
C LEU A 707 19.16 27.71 -22.23
N GLY A 708 20.38 27.26 -21.96
CA GLY A 708 20.76 26.83 -20.62
C GLY A 708 20.64 27.98 -19.63
N PRO A 709 20.60 27.70 -18.33
CA PRO A 709 20.62 28.72 -17.29
C PRO A 709 21.78 29.73 -17.47
N GLU A 710 21.45 30.98 -17.80
CA GLU A 710 22.38 32.06 -18.14
C GLU A 710 22.82 32.84 -16.90
N THR A 711 21.91 33.08 -15.95
CA THR A 711 22.22 33.85 -14.73
C THR A 711 22.72 32.94 -13.60
N PRO A 712 23.45 33.48 -12.59
CA PRO A 712 23.80 32.73 -11.40
C PRO A 712 22.58 32.18 -10.65
N ALA A 713 21.48 32.95 -10.60
CA ALA A 713 20.21 32.53 -9.99
C ALA A 713 19.56 31.39 -10.77
N GLU A 714 19.48 31.50 -12.11
CA GLU A 714 18.97 30.43 -12.97
C GLU A 714 19.80 29.14 -12.76
N ARG A 715 21.14 29.22 -12.71
CA ARG A 715 22.00 28.04 -12.46
C ARG A 715 21.80 27.43 -11.07
N ARG A 716 21.57 28.27 -10.05
CA ARG A 716 21.27 27.81 -8.68
C ARG A 716 19.91 27.11 -8.65
N LEU A 717 18.90 27.69 -9.30
CA LEU A 717 17.56 27.15 -9.40
C LEU A 717 17.54 25.82 -10.16
N ALA A 718 18.24 25.74 -11.30
CA ALA A 718 18.38 24.51 -12.08
C ALA A 718 19.00 23.36 -11.26
N ARG A 719 20.05 23.63 -10.46
CA ARG A 719 20.63 22.62 -9.57
C ARG A 719 19.64 22.13 -8.51
N ALA A 720 18.85 23.04 -7.94
CA ALA A 720 17.84 22.67 -6.95
C ALA A 720 16.69 21.86 -7.58
N TRP A 721 16.24 22.22 -8.79
CA TRP A 721 15.28 21.43 -9.56
C TRP A 721 15.82 20.02 -9.85
N ALA A 722 17.08 19.91 -10.28
CA ALA A 722 17.73 18.64 -10.58
C ALA A 722 17.70 17.67 -9.39
N GLU A 723 18.07 18.17 -8.21
CA GLU A 723 18.07 17.41 -6.97
C GLU A 723 16.65 16.98 -6.55
N VAL A 724 15.69 17.90 -6.64
CA VAL A 724 14.32 17.67 -6.20
C VAL A 724 13.57 16.71 -7.11
N LEU A 725 13.74 16.85 -8.43
CA LEU A 725 13.05 16.06 -9.46
C LEU A 725 13.81 14.78 -9.82
N GLY A 726 15.08 14.65 -9.42
CA GLY A 726 15.93 13.50 -9.75
C GLY A 726 16.32 13.46 -11.22
N VAL A 727 16.49 14.62 -11.85
CA VAL A 727 16.90 14.76 -13.26
C VAL A 727 18.28 15.43 -13.35
N PRO A 728 19.11 15.11 -14.35
CA PRO A 728 20.41 15.77 -14.54
C PRO A 728 20.27 17.29 -14.74
N SER A 729 21.11 18.10 -14.07
CA SER A 729 21.00 19.57 -14.10
C SER A 729 21.28 20.20 -15.45
N ASP A 730 22.09 19.53 -16.29
CA ASP A 730 22.40 19.91 -17.66
C ASP A 730 21.20 19.73 -18.62
N ARG A 731 20.11 19.10 -18.15
CA ARG A 731 18.87 18.93 -18.90
C ARG A 731 17.78 19.93 -18.54
N ILE A 732 18.07 20.85 -17.62
CA ILE A 732 17.11 21.86 -17.19
C ILE A 732 17.44 23.17 -17.92
N GLY A 733 16.58 23.54 -18.85
CA GLY A 733 16.61 24.78 -19.61
C GLY A 733 15.99 25.95 -18.86
N ARG A 734 16.34 27.17 -19.27
CA ARG A 734 15.84 28.38 -18.62
C ARG A 734 14.34 28.62 -18.85
N LEU A 735 13.78 28.10 -19.95
CA LEU A 735 12.35 28.22 -20.27
C LEU A 735 11.54 27.01 -19.84
N ASP A 736 12.14 26.10 -19.08
CA ASP A 736 11.44 24.92 -18.60
C ASP A 736 10.36 25.28 -17.60
N HIS A 737 9.20 24.66 -17.78
CA HIS A 737 8.08 24.73 -16.84
C HIS A 737 8.18 23.62 -15.78
N PHE A 738 8.12 23.98 -14.50
CA PHE A 738 8.39 23.08 -13.37
C PHE A 738 7.51 21.85 -13.38
N PHE A 739 6.20 22.03 -13.59
CA PHE A 739 5.23 20.94 -13.56
C PHE A 739 5.34 20.03 -14.79
N ASP A 740 5.79 20.58 -15.92
CA ASP A 740 5.95 19.82 -17.17
C ASP A 740 7.15 18.88 -17.06
N ARG A 741 8.19 19.31 -16.33
CA ARG A 741 9.36 18.50 -15.93
C ARG A 741 9.08 17.53 -14.78
N GLY A 742 7.82 17.33 -14.42
CA GLY A 742 7.40 16.41 -13.36
C GLY A 742 7.39 16.99 -11.95
N GLY A 743 7.46 18.32 -11.85
CA GLY A 743 7.13 19.05 -10.64
C GLY A 743 5.71 18.78 -10.15
N THR A 744 5.52 18.91 -8.84
CA THR A 744 4.30 18.64 -8.09
C THR A 744 4.22 19.65 -6.96
N SER A 745 3.09 19.80 -6.27
CA SER A 745 3.04 20.67 -5.10
C SER A 745 4.06 20.25 -4.02
N LEU A 746 4.21 18.94 -3.77
CA LEU A 746 5.18 18.43 -2.80
C LEU A 746 6.63 18.68 -3.22
N SER A 747 6.95 18.50 -4.50
CA SER A 747 8.29 18.78 -4.99
C SER A 747 8.56 20.28 -5.10
N ALA A 748 7.55 21.12 -5.37
CA ALA A 748 7.66 22.57 -5.28
C ALA A 748 7.96 23.01 -3.84
N VAL A 749 7.35 22.37 -2.84
CA VAL A 749 7.67 22.61 -1.43
C VAL A 749 9.11 22.17 -1.11
N ARG A 750 9.53 20.98 -1.55
CA ARG A 750 10.93 20.52 -1.43
C ARG A 750 11.91 21.47 -2.12
N LEU A 751 11.52 22.06 -3.25
CA LEU A 751 12.31 23.05 -3.97
C LEU A 751 12.46 24.35 -3.18
N ALA A 752 11.36 24.86 -2.61
CA ALA A 752 11.39 26.02 -1.73
C ALA A 752 12.35 25.77 -0.56
N ILE A 753 12.29 24.59 0.07
CA ILE A 753 13.22 24.16 1.13
C ILE A 753 14.66 24.13 0.61
N ALA A 754 14.95 23.44 -0.51
CA ALA A 754 16.30 23.36 -1.09
C ALA A 754 16.92 24.74 -1.40
N LEU A 755 16.10 25.75 -1.68
CA LEU A 755 16.53 27.13 -1.95
C LEU A 755 16.57 28.02 -0.71
N ASN A 756 16.46 27.44 0.48
CA ASN A 756 16.36 28.14 1.76
C ASN A 756 15.22 29.18 1.77
N ARG A 757 14.10 28.82 1.12
CA ARG A 757 12.85 29.58 1.02
C ARG A 757 12.99 30.98 0.42
N ALA A 758 13.96 31.15 -0.48
CA ALA A 758 13.99 32.32 -1.33
C ALA A 758 12.78 32.39 -2.30
N ILE A 759 12.00 31.30 -2.39
CA ILE A 759 10.72 31.20 -3.09
C ILE A 759 9.71 30.40 -2.24
N THR A 760 8.43 30.57 -2.52
CA THR A 760 7.31 29.81 -1.93
C THR A 760 6.64 28.88 -2.94
N LEU A 761 5.79 27.95 -2.48
CA LEU A 761 4.94 27.14 -3.37
C LEU A 761 4.09 28.03 -4.30
N LYS A 762 3.58 29.14 -3.77
CA LYS A 762 2.76 30.10 -4.52
C LYS A 762 3.56 30.75 -5.64
N ASP A 763 4.84 31.04 -5.40
CA ASP A 763 5.74 31.58 -6.42
C ASP A 763 5.99 30.57 -7.53
N VAL A 764 6.24 29.29 -7.19
CA VAL A 764 6.39 28.23 -8.19
C VAL A 764 5.12 28.02 -9.02
N ILE A 765 3.94 28.13 -8.42
CA ILE A 765 2.67 28.02 -9.15
C ILE A 765 2.44 29.22 -10.07
N ARG A 766 2.79 30.44 -9.63
CA ARG A 766 2.60 31.68 -10.40
C ARG A 766 3.65 31.89 -11.49
N HIS A 767 4.88 31.48 -11.20
CA HIS A 767 6.05 31.60 -12.06
C HIS A 767 6.68 30.21 -12.22
N PRO A 768 6.00 29.29 -12.92
CA PRO A 768 6.47 27.92 -13.06
C PRO A 768 7.65 27.77 -14.02
N VAL A 769 7.97 28.79 -14.82
CA VAL A 769 9.11 28.81 -15.75
C VAL A 769 10.39 29.16 -14.99
N LEU A 770 11.49 28.44 -15.24
CA LEU A 770 12.74 28.60 -14.50
C LEU A 770 13.30 30.03 -14.51
N ALA A 771 13.35 30.67 -15.68
CA ALA A 771 13.82 32.06 -15.82
C ALA A 771 12.95 33.03 -15.01
N ASP A 772 11.64 32.96 -15.17
CA ASP A 772 10.68 33.81 -14.45
C ASP A 772 10.77 33.62 -12.93
N LEU A 773 10.95 32.38 -12.48
CA LEU A 773 11.13 32.05 -11.06
C LEU A 773 12.50 32.54 -10.53
N ALA A 774 13.53 32.52 -11.38
CA ALA A 774 14.86 33.02 -11.03
C ALA A 774 14.87 34.55 -10.86
N GLU A 775 14.01 35.30 -11.56
CA GLU A 775 13.88 36.75 -11.35
C GLU A 775 13.48 37.09 -9.90
N LEU A 776 12.70 36.24 -9.24
CA LEU A 776 12.35 36.41 -7.83
C LEU A 776 13.53 36.19 -6.88
N LEU A 777 14.54 35.41 -7.30
CA LEU A 777 15.78 35.21 -6.55
C LEU A 777 16.76 36.36 -6.73
N ASP A 778 16.66 37.09 -7.85
CA ASP A 778 17.50 38.24 -8.19
C ASP A 778 16.92 39.57 -7.68
N ALA A 779 15.64 39.60 -7.28
CA ALA A 779 15.04 40.77 -6.64
C ALA A 779 15.65 41.01 -5.24
N PRO A 780 16.10 42.23 -4.90
CA PRO A 780 16.58 42.53 -3.55
C PRO A 780 15.45 42.25 -2.56
N ALA A 781 15.75 41.46 -1.53
CA ALA A 781 14.79 41.09 -0.49
C ALA A 781 13.99 42.32 -0.05
N ALA A 782 12.69 42.32 -0.35
CA ALA A 782 11.80 43.33 0.18
C ALA A 782 11.84 43.20 1.70
N THR A 783 12.36 44.21 2.38
CA THR A 783 12.36 44.30 3.84
C THR A 783 10.93 44.20 4.34
N ALA A 784 10.61 43.08 4.99
CA ALA A 784 9.43 42.89 5.84
C ALA A 784 9.90 42.53 7.25
#